data_AF-A0A524EPL1-F1
#
_entry.id   AF-A0A524EPL1-F1
#
_cell.length_a   1.000
_cell.length_b   1.000
_cell.length_c   1.000
_cell.angle_alpha   90.00
_cell.angle_beta   90.00
_cell.angle_gamma   90.00
#
_symmetry.space_group_name_H-M   'P 1'
#
loop_
_entity.id
_entity.type
_entity.pdbx_description
1 polymer ?
#
loop_
_entity_poly.entity_id
_entity_poly.type
_entity_poly.pdbx_seq_one_letter_code
_entity_poly.pdbx_strand_id
1 'polypeptide(L)'
;MLAVLVVFVVIASTTSFSDVTPPNEIEAEKLHSLDHVLAQGETLDVYNIWSSVYSAISQSNIQSITKTISEDYENRIWYPLHKEGSDPLIGAWNYVNSTLKSYTNNELGFRFVTEEKTLVAIQQGTDPHSAPIVFAANIAGRYSPGANMWGAAVGAVLEISRVLHSYNFTNDVYYVLVNAYSSTYGVVSGNLGIQSLIEHLNETGTKPSALFWFDRLLYRDSGEVLGDMVPLHYDTLESGFGSEELVVQLAEQASTRVGSGRVFAIHEPGSYFWSGTGAAEAWVRGTPGFSFSQYSAGGLGGGSNDQWDATIYDYSQAREAAGVAACVAAFLGNMGNGKKPQFSGSNSIAVDASRRYSVPVSGMSFLNATIIWVANTTLNAEIIDPFGTSVYSVNESDGPIDIEYLPVTKGVHNITVENPGNESAIIQYTFSHWHDYDQDNLDDHEEFIFGTNSLSEDSDNDLLRDDLERDLGTDPRNADTDSDGAMDGIEYIIGSDPLIQDTDSDGILDGEEIELGMNATSNDTDGDGLLDGYELRELGTDPLSNDSDSDGLTDYDEVMIYMTDPLSPDTDGDGLSDLFEVLNGLDPLSTDTDGDGLSDAYEVEHCLKPFDPDTDGDGIPDGLDWAPREHWIATLPIMGLGLFTAAIVVFLLKKRQEYLQGG
;
A
#
# COMPACT_ATOMS: atom_id res chain seq x y z
N MET A 1 -2.65 -44.33 2.74
CA MET A 1 -1.25 -43.93 2.98
C MET A 1 -0.45 -44.20 1.71
N LEU A 2 -0.33 -43.20 0.85
CA LEU A 2 0.88 -42.89 0.08
C LEU A 2 0.64 -41.50 -0.56
N ALA A 3 1.61 -40.61 -0.38
CA ALA A 3 1.62 -39.26 -0.92
C ALA A 3 1.88 -39.29 -2.44
N VAL A 4 1.20 -38.42 -3.19
CA VAL A 4 1.55 -38.09 -4.58
C VAL A 4 2.06 -36.65 -4.57
N LEU A 5 3.32 -36.53 -5.00
CA LEU A 5 4.09 -35.31 -5.19
C LEU A 5 3.64 -34.68 -6.52
N VAL A 6 3.11 -33.45 -6.51
CA VAL A 6 2.87 -32.68 -7.74
C VAL A 6 4.12 -31.84 -8.01
N VAL A 7 4.76 -32.11 -9.14
CA VAL A 7 5.88 -31.34 -9.69
C VAL A 7 5.27 -30.36 -10.68
N PHE A 8 5.40 -29.05 -10.43
CA PHE A 8 5.13 -28.03 -11.45
C PHE A 8 6.28 -28.00 -12.44
N VAL A 9 5.97 -28.28 -13.71
CA VAL A 9 6.84 -28.03 -14.86
C VAL A 9 6.42 -26.68 -15.42
N VAL A 10 7.23 -25.64 -15.18
CA VAL A 10 7.11 -24.37 -15.89
C VAL A 10 7.76 -24.55 -17.26
N ILE A 11 6.94 -24.59 -18.31
CA ILE A 11 7.41 -24.45 -19.70
C ILE A 11 7.61 -22.95 -19.92
N ALA A 12 8.86 -22.51 -19.94
CA ALA A 12 9.22 -21.18 -20.40
C ALA A 12 9.03 -21.13 -21.93
N SER A 13 7.91 -20.58 -22.40
CA SER A 13 7.77 -20.10 -23.77
C SER A 13 8.34 -18.69 -23.85
N THR A 14 9.51 -18.55 -24.46
CA THR A 14 10.12 -17.28 -24.82
C THR A 14 9.31 -16.62 -25.95
N THR A 15 8.38 -15.74 -25.61
CA THR A 15 7.94 -14.68 -26.52
C THR A 15 8.81 -13.45 -26.23
N SER A 16 9.62 -13.09 -27.21
CA SER A 16 10.43 -11.88 -27.19
C SER A 16 9.51 -10.66 -27.17
N PHE A 17 9.43 -9.98 -26.03
CA PHE A 17 9.04 -8.57 -25.99
C PHE A 17 9.95 -7.82 -26.96
N SER A 18 9.36 -7.27 -28.01
CA SER A 18 10.03 -6.35 -28.92
C SER A 18 10.42 -5.11 -28.14
N ASP A 19 11.69 -4.72 -28.29
CA ASP A 19 12.30 -3.48 -27.80
C ASP A 19 11.31 -2.29 -27.82
N VAL A 20 10.78 -1.94 -26.66
CA VAL A 20 10.33 -0.57 -26.41
C VAL A 20 11.62 0.24 -26.29
N THR A 21 11.95 0.93 -27.37
CA THR A 21 13.06 1.89 -27.37
C THR A 21 12.85 2.90 -26.25
N PRO A 22 13.87 3.24 -25.45
CA PRO A 22 13.75 4.31 -24.47
C PRO A 22 13.36 5.62 -25.17
N PRO A 23 12.67 6.55 -24.48
CA PRO A 23 12.18 7.78 -25.10
C PRO A 23 13.34 8.50 -25.80
N ASN A 24 13.11 8.95 -27.03
CA ASN A 24 14.08 9.71 -27.79
C ASN A 24 14.51 10.95 -26.98
N GLU A 25 15.79 11.34 -27.06
CA GLU A 25 16.39 12.57 -26.47
C GLU A 25 15.58 13.87 -26.74
N ILE A 26 14.61 13.83 -27.64
CA ILE A 26 13.75 14.95 -28.07
C ILE A 26 12.56 15.18 -27.11
N GLU A 27 12.12 14.18 -26.33
CA GLU A 27 11.01 14.35 -25.36
C GLU A 27 11.49 14.93 -24.02
N ALA A 28 12.68 14.58 -23.56
CA ALA A 28 13.34 15.25 -22.44
C ALA A 28 13.50 16.75 -22.71
N GLU A 29 13.94 17.15 -23.91
CA GLU A 29 14.02 18.58 -24.29
C GLU A 29 12.68 19.31 -24.30
N LYS A 30 11.55 18.61 -24.47
CA LYS A 30 10.21 19.23 -24.49
C LYS A 30 9.64 19.44 -23.09
N LEU A 31 9.81 18.48 -22.17
CA LEU A 31 9.48 18.69 -20.75
C LEU A 31 10.34 19.84 -20.17
N HIS A 32 11.65 19.84 -20.46
CA HIS A 32 12.58 20.88 -20.00
C HIS A 32 12.33 22.29 -20.54
N SER A 33 11.55 22.44 -21.62
CA SER A 33 11.24 23.76 -22.20
C SER A 33 10.15 24.53 -21.45
N LEU A 34 9.35 23.84 -20.62
CA LEU A 34 8.33 24.47 -19.78
C LEU A 34 8.91 24.94 -18.43
N ASP A 35 9.91 24.21 -17.89
CA ASP A 35 10.63 24.53 -16.64
C ASP A 35 11.23 25.95 -16.64
N HIS A 36 11.69 26.38 -17.82
CA HIS A 36 12.44 27.62 -17.94
C HIS A 36 11.56 28.89 -17.86
N VAL A 37 10.23 28.75 -17.92
CA VAL A 37 9.29 29.88 -17.98
C VAL A 37 8.60 30.17 -16.63
N LEU A 38 8.62 29.25 -15.66
CA LEU A 38 7.82 29.40 -14.42
C LEU A 38 8.60 29.31 -13.09
N ALA A 39 9.88 28.93 -13.08
CA ALA A 39 10.66 28.84 -11.84
C ALA A 39 11.27 30.19 -11.39
N GLN A 40 10.45 31.18 -11.03
CA GLN A 40 10.83 32.17 -10.01
C GLN A 40 10.14 31.81 -8.68
N GLY A 41 10.41 30.59 -8.19
CA GLY A 41 9.89 30.11 -6.91
C GLY A 41 10.59 30.75 -5.71
N GLU A 42 9.87 30.89 -4.61
CA GLU A 42 10.49 31.20 -3.31
C GLU A 42 11.44 30.06 -2.90
N THR A 43 12.53 30.37 -2.20
CA THR A 43 13.48 29.37 -1.71
C THR A 43 13.20 29.02 -0.25
N LEU A 44 13.38 27.75 0.12
CA LEU A 44 13.32 27.29 1.51
C LEU A 44 14.71 27.42 2.14
N ASP A 45 14.87 28.38 3.06
CA ASP A 45 16.12 28.56 3.79
C ASP A 45 16.27 27.50 4.89
N VAL A 46 16.94 26.40 4.55
CA VAL A 46 17.09 25.23 5.41
C VAL A 46 17.87 25.56 6.67
N TYR A 47 18.91 26.40 6.57
CA TYR A 47 19.75 26.75 7.72
C TYR A 47 18.96 27.50 8.79
N ASN A 48 18.15 28.48 8.39
CA ASN A 48 17.36 29.26 9.32
C ASN A 48 16.27 28.42 10.02
N ILE A 49 15.61 27.53 9.29
CA ILE A 49 14.63 26.59 9.85
C ILE A 49 15.31 25.67 10.87
N TRP A 50 16.38 25.00 10.47
CA TRP A 50 17.13 24.10 11.35
C TRP A 50 17.70 24.81 12.56
N SER A 51 18.23 26.03 12.40
CA SER A 51 18.77 26.82 13.52
C SER A 51 17.67 27.16 14.53
N SER A 52 16.49 27.55 14.05
CA SER A 52 15.34 27.85 14.91
C SER A 52 14.84 26.61 15.66
N VAL A 53 14.65 25.49 14.95
CA VAL A 53 14.19 24.22 15.52
C VAL A 53 15.19 23.69 16.55
N TYR A 54 16.46 23.53 16.16
CA TYR A 54 17.47 22.94 17.02
C TYR A 54 17.75 23.78 18.28
N SER A 55 17.78 25.11 18.14
CA SER A 55 18.01 26.00 19.30
C SER A 55 16.84 26.01 20.29
N ALA A 56 15.62 25.69 19.84
CA ALA A 56 14.45 25.59 20.69
C ALA A 56 14.43 24.32 21.56
N ILE A 57 15.16 23.26 21.18
CA ILE A 57 15.22 22.00 21.93
C ILE A 57 16.02 22.17 23.23
N SER A 58 15.38 21.84 24.35
CA SER A 58 15.83 22.06 25.72
C SER A 58 16.31 20.77 26.38
N GLN A 59 17.63 20.70 26.60
CA GLN A 59 18.24 19.60 27.36
C GLN A 59 17.63 19.44 28.76
N SER A 60 17.41 20.55 29.45
CA SER A 60 16.85 20.54 30.81
C SER A 60 15.42 20.01 30.85
N ASN A 61 14.65 20.19 29.78
CA ASN A 61 13.29 19.68 29.71
C ASN A 61 13.27 18.16 29.56
N ILE A 62 14.10 17.63 28.64
CA ILE A 62 14.31 16.18 28.48
C ILE A 62 14.74 15.56 29.82
N GLN A 63 15.68 16.21 30.53
CA GLN A 63 16.14 15.75 31.84
C GLN A 63 15.04 15.75 32.90
N SER A 64 14.21 16.80 32.94
CA SER A 64 13.10 16.88 33.89
C SER A 64 12.05 15.79 33.65
N ILE A 65 11.69 15.54 32.39
CA ILE A 65 10.75 14.48 32.02
C ILE A 65 11.34 13.11 32.36
N THR A 66 12.61 12.89 32.03
CA THR A 66 13.32 11.63 32.33
C THR A 66 13.32 11.36 33.83
N LYS A 67 13.59 12.39 34.65
CA LYS A 67 13.51 12.31 36.10
C LYS A 67 12.12 11.89 36.57
N THR A 68 11.06 12.59 36.15
CA THR A 68 9.69 12.26 36.58
C THR A 68 9.27 10.85 36.14
N ILE A 69 9.56 10.47 34.89
CA ILE A 69 9.23 9.13 34.39
C ILE A 69 9.97 8.04 35.18
N SER A 70 11.26 8.24 35.47
CA SER A 70 12.07 7.23 36.14
C SER A 70 11.90 7.18 37.67
N GLU A 71 11.68 8.32 38.34
CA GLU A 71 11.50 8.38 39.79
C GLU A 71 10.05 8.21 40.24
N ASP A 72 9.12 8.98 39.65
CA ASP A 72 7.74 9.04 40.14
C ASP A 72 6.87 7.89 39.59
N TYR A 73 7.27 7.35 38.43
CA TYR A 73 6.56 6.28 37.73
C TYR A 73 7.49 5.09 37.46
N GLU A 74 8.17 4.58 38.47
CA GLU A 74 8.98 3.37 38.36
C GLU A 74 8.14 2.09 38.10
N ASN A 75 8.71 1.07 37.46
CA ASN A 75 8.05 -0.23 37.19
C ASN A 75 6.78 -0.12 36.30
N ARG A 76 6.91 0.52 35.13
CA ARG A 76 5.84 0.74 34.15
C ARG A 76 5.53 -0.52 33.34
N ILE A 77 4.92 -1.52 33.97
CA ILE A 77 4.71 -2.84 33.36
C ILE A 77 3.47 -2.82 32.46
N TRP A 78 3.61 -3.37 31.24
CA TRP A 78 2.51 -3.72 30.35
C TRP A 78 2.14 -5.20 30.51
N TYR A 79 0.85 -5.51 30.63
CA TYR A 79 0.31 -6.86 30.72
C TYR A 79 -0.36 -7.26 29.40
N PRO A 80 0.36 -7.88 28.45
CA PRO A 80 -0.14 -8.10 27.09
C PRO A 80 -1.38 -9.02 27.01
N LEU A 81 -1.51 -10.01 27.91
CA LEU A 81 -2.68 -10.90 27.94
C LEU A 81 -3.98 -10.18 28.36
N HIS A 82 -3.86 -9.13 29.17
CA HIS A 82 -5.00 -8.38 29.68
C HIS A 82 -5.18 -7.03 28.98
N LYS A 83 -4.20 -6.63 28.15
CA LYS A 83 -4.11 -5.31 27.52
C LYS A 83 -4.25 -4.19 28.54
N GLU A 84 -3.55 -4.33 29.67
CA GLU A 84 -3.62 -3.42 30.82
C GLU A 84 -2.23 -2.97 31.27
N GLY A 85 -2.13 -1.75 31.81
CA GLY A 85 -0.91 -1.23 32.40
C GLY A 85 -0.93 -1.33 33.92
N SER A 86 0.26 -1.43 34.53
CA SER A 86 0.40 -1.27 35.99
C SER A 86 0.03 0.15 36.45
N ASP A 87 -0.27 0.33 37.75
CA ASP A 87 -0.58 1.66 38.30
C ASP A 87 0.50 2.72 37.94
N PRO A 88 1.82 2.44 38.02
CA PRO A 88 2.83 3.37 37.53
C PRO A 88 2.76 3.67 36.03
N LEU A 89 2.46 2.70 35.17
CA LEU A 89 2.32 2.93 33.73
C LEU A 89 1.09 3.81 33.44
N ILE A 90 -0.04 3.56 34.11
CA ILE A 90 -1.23 4.42 34.01
C ILE A 90 -0.93 5.83 34.51
N GLY A 91 -0.17 5.96 35.60
CA GLY A 91 0.34 7.24 36.09
C GLY A 91 1.18 7.97 35.05
N ALA A 92 2.10 7.26 34.40
CA ALA A 92 2.94 7.79 33.34
C ALA A 92 2.12 8.24 32.12
N TRP A 93 1.11 7.47 31.69
CA TRP A 93 0.17 7.85 30.62
C TRP A 93 -0.52 9.19 30.91
N ASN A 94 -1.01 9.36 32.14
CA ASN A 94 -1.65 10.60 32.56
C ASN A 94 -0.66 11.78 32.59
N TYR A 95 0.56 11.53 33.07
CA TYR A 95 1.62 12.53 33.11
C TYR A 95 2.02 13.00 31.70
N VAL A 96 2.31 12.07 30.77
CA VAL A 96 2.73 12.47 29.41
C VAL A 96 1.61 13.18 28.66
N ASN A 97 0.35 12.77 28.85
CA ASN A 97 -0.80 13.43 28.22
C ASN A 97 -1.07 14.82 28.80
N SER A 98 -0.98 15.00 30.12
CA SER A 98 -1.12 16.32 30.75
C SER A 98 0.04 17.25 30.38
N THR A 99 1.25 16.72 30.26
CA THR A 99 2.44 17.47 29.82
C THR A 99 2.28 17.94 28.39
N LEU A 100 1.90 17.05 27.45
CA LEU A 100 1.67 17.41 26.06
C LEU A 100 0.57 18.48 25.91
N LYS A 101 -0.56 18.32 26.61
CA LYS A 101 -1.63 19.33 26.63
C LYS A 101 -1.15 20.66 27.18
N SER A 102 -0.30 20.66 28.21
CA SER A 102 0.28 21.88 28.75
C SER A 102 1.24 22.56 27.77
N TYR A 103 1.99 21.81 26.98
CA TYR A 103 2.90 22.35 25.97
C TYR A 103 2.17 22.98 24.78
N THR A 104 1.03 22.41 24.43
CA THR A 104 0.30 22.73 23.20
C THR A 104 -1.00 23.50 23.45
N ASN A 105 -1.19 24.03 24.66
CA ASN A 105 -2.45 24.71 25.06
C ASN A 105 -3.73 23.88 24.82
N ASN A 106 -3.63 22.54 24.98
CA ASN A 106 -4.65 21.53 24.70
C ASN A 106 -4.96 21.25 23.22
N GLU A 107 -4.12 21.71 22.28
CA GLU A 107 -4.25 21.36 20.86
C GLU A 107 -3.94 19.88 20.62
N LEU A 108 -2.88 19.35 21.26
CA LEU A 108 -2.50 17.95 21.15
C LEU A 108 -2.84 17.17 22.43
N GLY A 109 -3.20 15.90 22.25
CA GLY A 109 -3.43 14.96 23.34
C GLY A 109 -3.26 13.53 22.86
N PHE A 110 -2.70 12.68 23.72
CA PHE A 110 -2.57 11.26 23.41
C PHE A 110 -3.92 10.55 23.50
N ARG A 111 -4.15 9.65 22.54
CA ARG A 111 -5.24 8.67 22.50
C ARG A 111 -4.68 7.28 22.22
N PHE A 112 -5.43 6.25 22.60
CA PHE A 112 -5.10 4.88 22.20
C PHE A 112 -5.63 4.62 20.80
N VAL A 113 -4.76 4.15 19.91
CA VAL A 113 -5.10 3.92 18.49
C VAL A 113 -5.11 2.44 18.12
N THR A 114 -4.43 1.58 18.91
CA THR A 114 -4.25 0.17 18.59
C THR A 114 -4.70 -0.76 19.72
N GLU A 115 -4.80 -2.06 19.42
CA GLU A 115 -5.11 -3.09 20.44
C GLU A 115 -4.06 -3.11 21.56
N GLU A 116 -2.79 -2.83 21.24
CA GLU A 116 -1.68 -2.72 22.20
C GLU A 116 -1.70 -1.40 23.01
N LYS A 117 -2.77 -0.61 22.87
CA LYS A 117 -2.95 0.70 23.52
C LYS A 117 -1.78 1.65 23.26
N THR A 118 -1.22 1.62 22.06
CA THR A 118 -0.19 2.59 21.66
C THR A 118 -0.76 4.00 21.79
N LEU A 119 -0.08 4.86 22.56
CA LEU A 119 -0.45 6.26 22.72
C LEU A 119 0.02 7.03 21.49
N VAL A 120 -0.91 7.65 20.78
CA VAL A 120 -0.62 8.47 19.61
C VAL A 120 -1.24 9.85 19.81
N ALA A 121 -0.45 10.89 19.55
CA ALA A 121 -0.93 12.25 19.35
C ALA A 121 -0.58 12.66 17.93
N ILE A 122 -1.56 13.20 17.21
CA ILE A 122 -1.41 13.58 15.80
C ILE A 122 -1.50 15.10 15.72
N GLN A 123 -0.43 15.72 15.22
CA GLN A 123 -0.46 17.09 14.74
C GLN A 123 -0.85 17.05 13.27
N GLN A 124 -2.03 17.58 12.95
CA GLN A 124 -2.54 17.57 11.59
C GLN A 124 -1.73 18.52 10.70
N GLY A 125 -1.34 18.02 9.54
CA GLY A 125 -0.76 18.78 8.46
C GLY A 125 -1.81 19.59 7.70
N THR A 126 -1.37 20.34 6.70
CA THR A 126 -2.28 21.07 5.80
C THR A 126 -2.90 20.18 4.72
N ASP A 127 -2.27 19.05 4.42
CA ASP A 127 -2.74 18.08 3.45
C ASP A 127 -3.00 16.72 4.15
N PRO A 128 -4.23 16.20 4.14
CA PRO A 128 -4.57 14.94 4.79
C PRO A 128 -4.09 13.70 4.02
N HIS A 129 -3.68 13.83 2.75
CA HIS A 129 -3.18 12.71 1.92
C HIS A 129 -1.65 12.51 2.07
N SER A 130 -0.99 13.50 2.67
CA SER A 130 0.44 13.53 2.90
C SER A 130 0.92 12.44 3.89
N ALA A 131 1.95 11.68 3.49
CA ALA A 131 2.48 10.56 4.28
C ALA A 131 3.09 11.04 5.61
N PRO A 132 2.71 10.45 6.76
CA PRO A 132 3.03 11.01 8.06
C PRO A 132 4.50 10.78 8.48
N ILE A 133 5.02 11.72 9.26
CA ILE A 133 6.33 11.59 9.93
C ILE A 133 6.10 11.14 11.38
N VAL A 134 6.74 10.05 11.78
CA VAL A 134 6.52 9.40 13.08
C VAL A 134 7.72 9.57 14.00
N PHE A 135 7.49 10.09 15.21
CA PHE A 135 8.45 10.08 16.32
C PHE A 135 7.99 9.10 17.38
N ALA A 136 8.79 8.06 17.65
CA ALA A 136 8.39 6.95 18.50
C ALA A 136 9.40 6.65 19.60
N ALA A 137 8.87 6.32 20.77
CA ALA A 137 9.63 5.79 21.89
C ALA A 137 8.80 4.77 22.67
N ASN A 138 9.46 3.94 23.47
CA ASN A 138 8.79 3.07 24.43
C ASN A 138 8.49 3.86 25.72
N ILE A 139 7.30 3.70 26.30
CA ILE A 139 6.96 4.25 27.63
C ILE A 139 6.93 3.16 28.71
N ALA A 140 6.56 1.94 28.33
CA ALA A 140 6.50 0.82 29.27
C ALA A 140 7.86 0.16 29.43
N GLY A 141 8.14 -0.33 30.64
CA GLY A 141 9.36 -1.06 30.93
C GLY A 141 9.36 -1.86 32.21
N ARG A 142 9.92 -3.07 32.15
CA ARG A 142 10.17 -3.92 33.34
C ARG A 142 11.37 -3.46 34.17
N TYR A 143 12.25 -2.66 33.57
CA TYR A 143 13.47 -2.19 34.19
C TYR A 143 13.20 -0.87 34.90
N SER A 144 13.46 -0.86 36.20
CA SER A 144 13.30 0.31 37.06
C SER A 144 14.65 0.73 37.62
N PRO A 145 14.96 2.05 37.66
CA PRO A 145 14.10 3.21 37.34
C PRO A 145 13.86 3.45 35.84
N GLY A 146 14.79 2.99 34.99
CA GLY A 146 14.65 3.06 33.53
C GLY A 146 14.87 4.47 32.96
N ALA A 147 15.81 5.24 33.52
CA ALA A 147 16.10 6.59 33.01
C ALA A 147 16.69 6.55 31.59
N ASN A 148 17.72 5.73 31.34
CA ASN A 148 18.28 5.51 30.02
C ASN A 148 17.46 4.48 29.23
N MET A 149 17.01 3.40 29.89
CA MET A 149 16.06 2.44 29.30
C MET A 149 14.62 2.95 29.44
N TRP A 150 14.40 3.99 28.61
CA TRP A 150 13.18 4.54 28.05
C TRP A 150 12.74 5.92 28.56
N GLY A 151 13.10 6.32 29.79
CA GLY A 151 12.75 7.66 30.30
C GLY A 151 13.25 8.81 29.41
N ALA A 152 14.50 8.75 28.97
CA ALA A 152 15.10 9.75 28.08
C ALA A 152 14.46 9.80 26.69
N ALA A 153 14.02 8.65 26.16
CA ALA A 153 13.35 8.56 24.88
C ALA A 153 11.94 9.20 24.94
N VAL A 154 11.19 8.96 26.03
CA VAL A 154 9.92 9.67 26.30
C VAL A 154 10.15 11.18 26.39
N GLY A 155 11.22 11.60 27.08
CA GLY A 155 11.63 13.00 27.16
C GLY A 155 11.94 13.62 25.79
N ALA A 156 12.61 12.89 24.91
CA ALA A 156 12.91 13.33 23.55
C ALA A 156 11.63 13.55 22.73
N VAL A 157 10.72 12.57 22.69
CA VAL A 157 9.46 12.68 21.92
C VAL A 157 8.58 13.85 22.41
N LEU A 158 8.46 14.03 23.72
CA LEU A 158 7.70 15.16 24.29
C LEU A 158 8.37 16.52 24.06
N GLU A 159 9.70 16.57 24.00
CA GLU A 159 10.41 17.81 23.70
C GLU A 159 10.32 18.18 22.23
N ILE A 160 10.39 17.19 21.33
CA ILE A 160 10.15 17.38 19.90
C ILE A 160 8.73 17.90 19.68
N SER A 161 7.71 17.28 20.29
CA SER A 161 6.32 17.74 20.14
C SER A 161 6.11 19.15 20.66
N ARG A 162 6.76 19.54 21.76
CA ARG A 162 6.74 20.92 22.27
C ARG A 162 7.26 21.94 21.25
N VAL A 163 8.32 21.59 20.53
CA VAL A 163 8.95 22.49 19.55
C VAL A 163 8.17 22.50 18.25
N LEU A 164 7.88 21.32 17.69
CA LEU A 164 7.28 21.17 16.36
C LEU A 164 5.79 21.54 16.29
N HIS A 165 5.03 21.53 17.40
CA HIS A 165 3.61 21.97 17.37
C HIS A 165 3.44 23.41 16.84
N SER A 166 4.47 24.25 17.02
CA SER A 166 4.44 25.65 16.58
C SER A 166 4.77 25.85 15.09
N TYR A 167 5.13 24.77 14.39
CA TYR A 167 5.45 24.77 12.97
C TYR A 167 4.28 24.24 12.16
N ASN A 168 4.08 24.82 10.97
CA ASN A 168 3.09 24.34 10.03
C ASN A 168 3.75 23.27 9.14
N PHE A 169 3.14 22.09 9.10
CA PHE A 169 3.60 20.97 8.29
C PHE A 169 2.61 20.74 7.14
N THR A 170 3.11 20.31 5.99
CA THR A 170 2.27 19.73 4.94
C THR A 170 1.71 18.39 5.42
N ASN A 171 2.58 17.53 5.93
CA ASN A 171 2.25 16.19 6.42
C ASN A 171 1.77 16.18 7.87
N ASP A 172 1.01 15.14 8.22
CA ASP A 172 0.73 14.84 9.62
C ASP A 172 2.02 14.42 10.35
N VAL A 173 2.13 14.85 11.61
CA VAL A 173 3.24 14.47 12.51
C VAL A 173 2.71 13.67 13.69
N TYR A 174 3.18 12.44 13.82
CA TYR A 174 2.73 11.48 14.81
C TYR A 174 3.74 11.39 15.96
N TYR A 175 3.28 11.69 17.17
CA TYR A 175 4.04 11.48 18.39
C TYR A 175 3.54 10.20 19.08
N VAL A 176 4.41 9.21 19.19
CA VAL A 176 4.03 7.83 19.54
C VAL A 176 4.78 7.35 20.77
N LEU A 177 4.04 6.83 21.75
CA LEU A 177 4.58 6.17 22.92
C LEU A 177 4.00 4.75 23.03
N VAL A 178 4.84 3.73 22.87
CA VAL A 178 4.40 2.33 22.84
C VAL A 178 4.45 1.65 24.21
N ASN A 179 3.55 0.69 24.43
CA ASN A 179 3.53 -0.12 25.66
C ASN A 179 4.15 -1.53 25.48
N ALA A 180 4.13 -2.08 24.26
CA ALA A 180 4.32 -3.51 24.04
C ALA A 180 5.65 -3.86 23.33
N TYR A 181 6.78 -3.73 24.03
CA TYR A 181 8.11 -4.11 23.52
C TYR A 181 8.39 -5.63 23.75
N SER A 182 8.41 -6.45 22.69
CA SER A 182 8.22 -7.91 22.80
C SER A 182 9.42 -8.76 23.24
N SER A 183 10.64 -8.21 23.28
CA SER A 183 11.80 -8.98 23.81
C SER A 183 11.68 -9.34 25.31
N THR A 184 10.59 -8.95 25.95
CA THR A 184 10.38 -9.04 27.39
C THR A 184 9.55 -10.26 27.81
N TYR A 185 8.77 -10.91 26.93
CA TYR A 185 7.71 -11.87 27.33
C TYR A 185 7.62 -13.22 26.58
N GLY A 186 8.59 -13.58 25.72
CA GLY A 186 8.92 -14.99 25.46
C GLY A 186 8.02 -15.83 24.57
N VAL A 187 7.11 -15.24 23.77
CA VAL A 187 6.29 -16.02 22.81
C VAL A 187 6.26 -15.45 21.40
N VAL A 188 6.58 -14.16 21.21
CA VAL A 188 6.66 -13.48 19.91
C VAL A 188 7.88 -12.55 19.94
N SER A 189 8.64 -12.47 18.85
CA SER A 189 9.76 -11.53 18.64
C SER A 189 9.24 -10.24 17.96
N GLY A 190 9.85 -9.07 18.25
CA GLY A 190 9.48 -7.78 17.64
C GLY A 190 9.03 -6.66 18.61
N ASN A 191 8.52 -5.55 18.10
CA ASN A 191 7.90 -4.48 18.89
C ASN A 191 6.40 -4.43 18.58
N LEU A 192 5.59 -5.21 19.33
CA LEU A 192 4.15 -5.38 19.09
C LEU A 192 3.39 -4.04 19.04
N GLY A 193 3.82 -3.05 19.83
CA GLY A 193 3.19 -1.73 19.85
C GLY A 193 3.40 -0.94 18.56
N ILE A 194 4.59 -1.01 17.95
CA ILE A 194 4.86 -0.41 16.64
C ILE A 194 4.28 -1.28 15.53
N GLN A 195 4.44 -2.60 15.61
CA GLN A 195 3.83 -3.53 14.66
C GLN A 195 2.34 -3.23 14.46
N SER A 196 1.58 -3.21 15.57
CA SER A 196 0.13 -2.98 15.52
C SER A 196 -0.21 -1.56 15.05
N LEU A 197 0.69 -0.58 15.23
CA LEU A 197 0.50 0.77 14.69
C LEU A 197 0.71 0.79 13.17
N ILE A 198 1.80 0.21 12.68
CA ILE A 198 2.08 0.17 11.23
C ILE A 198 1.03 -0.65 10.49
N GLU A 199 0.60 -1.79 11.05
CA GLU A 199 -0.50 -2.59 10.49
C GLU A 199 -1.80 -1.77 10.43
N HIS A 200 -2.16 -1.07 11.51
CA HIS A 200 -3.34 -0.20 11.52
C HIS A 200 -3.25 0.93 10.49
N LEU A 201 -2.07 1.53 10.34
CA LEU A 201 -1.85 2.63 9.39
C LEU A 201 -1.92 2.12 7.95
N ASN A 202 -1.34 0.95 7.65
CA ASN A 202 -1.45 0.32 6.35
C ASN A 202 -2.91 -0.07 6.01
N GLU A 203 -3.66 -0.58 6.98
CA GLU A 203 -5.10 -0.88 6.82
C GLU A 203 -5.94 0.37 6.51
N THR A 204 -5.49 1.56 6.93
CA THR A 204 -6.16 2.83 6.65
C THR A 204 -5.59 3.56 5.44
N GLY A 205 -4.76 2.90 4.62
CA GLY A 205 -4.12 3.52 3.45
C GLY A 205 -3.17 4.66 3.83
N THR A 206 -2.51 4.58 4.98
CA THR A 206 -1.59 5.62 5.45
C THR A 206 -0.23 5.01 5.70
N LYS A 207 0.72 5.16 4.78
CA LYS A 207 2.09 4.66 4.96
C LYS A 207 2.99 5.78 5.49
N PRO A 208 3.66 5.63 6.64
CA PRO A 208 4.59 6.66 7.11
C PRO A 208 5.81 6.79 6.21
N SER A 209 6.23 8.02 5.97
CA SER A 209 7.40 8.35 5.15
C SER A 209 8.72 8.23 5.89
N ALA A 210 8.70 8.44 7.21
CA ALA A 210 9.84 8.26 8.08
C ALA A 210 9.41 7.96 9.52
N LEU A 211 10.04 6.98 10.16
CA LEU A 211 9.88 6.68 11.57
C LEU A 211 11.20 6.87 12.33
N PHE A 212 11.26 7.90 13.17
CA PHE A 212 12.35 8.17 14.09
C PHE A 212 12.09 7.50 15.44
N TRP A 213 12.87 6.47 15.74
CA TRP A 213 12.86 5.74 16.99
C TRP A 213 13.95 6.23 17.94
N PHE A 214 13.62 6.39 19.21
CA PHE A 214 14.57 6.76 20.25
C PHE A 214 14.73 5.64 21.28
N ASP A 215 15.97 5.20 21.52
CA ASP A 215 16.29 4.27 22.61
C ASP A 215 17.66 4.56 23.22
N ARG A 216 17.77 4.53 24.56
CA ARG A 216 19.05 4.66 25.28
C ARG A 216 19.94 5.83 24.82
N LEU A 217 19.51 7.05 25.12
CA LEU A 217 20.13 8.28 24.63
C LEU A 217 21.18 8.91 25.57
N LEU A 218 21.46 8.31 26.74
CA LEU A 218 22.21 9.00 27.79
C LEU A 218 23.66 8.53 27.97
N TYR A 219 23.99 7.28 27.63
CA TYR A 219 25.32 6.75 27.92
C TYR A 219 26.40 7.40 27.04
N ARG A 220 27.37 8.06 27.66
CA ARG A 220 28.51 8.68 26.99
C ARG A 220 29.81 8.17 27.58
N ASP A 221 30.72 7.71 26.73
CA ASP A 221 32.08 7.35 27.16
C ASP A 221 33.12 7.87 26.17
N SER A 222 33.69 9.03 26.48
CA SER A 222 34.76 9.64 25.69
C SER A 222 36.05 8.79 25.61
N GLY A 223 36.16 7.74 26.44
CA GLY A 223 37.26 6.78 26.40
C GLY A 223 37.06 5.66 25.38
N GLU A 224 35.83 5.43 24.91
CA GLU A 224 35.51 4.44 23.89
C GLU A 224 35.53 5.06 22.47
N VAL A 225 35.90 4.25 21.49
CA VAL A 225 35.83 4.65 20.07
C VAL A 225 34.37 4.95 19.73
N LEU A 226 34.11 6.16 19.23
CA LEU A 226 32.76 6.68 18.94
C LEU A 226 31.85 6.84 20.17
N GLY A 227 32.34 6.69 21.41
CA GLY A 227 31.52 6.81 22.62
C GLY A 227 31.09 8.25 22.96
N ASP A 228 31.63 9.24 22.24
CA ASP A 228 31.15 10.64 22.24
C ASP A 228 30.10 10.92 21.15
N MET A 229 29.89 9.99 20.21
CA MET A 229 29.01 10.16 19.07
C MET A 229 27.60 9.63 19.37
N VAL A 230 26.62 10.11 18.61
CA VAL A 230 25.21 9.69 18.65
C VAL A 230 24.90 8.90 17.38
N PRO A 231 24.91 7.57 17.42
CA PRO A 231 24.56 6.76 16.26
C PRO A 231 23.13 6.98 15.78
N LEU A 232 22.98 7.02 14.46
CA LEU A 232 21.71 6.87 13.75
C LEU A 232 21.76 5.55 12.98
N HIS A 233 21.12 4.53 13.53
CA HIS A 233 21.04 3.21 12.91
C HIS A 233 19.90 3.20 11.90
N TYR A 234 20.16 2.63 10.73
CA TYR A 234 19.18 2.47 9.66
C TYR A 234 19.51 1.25 8.80
N ASP A 235 18.55 0.88 7.96
CA ASP A 235 18.71 -0.08 6.87
C ASP A 235 17.94 0.44 5.65
N THR A 236 18.13 -0.18 4.48
CA THR A 236 17.63 0.34 3.20
C THR A 236 16.63 -0.66 2.62
N LEU A 237 15.45 -0.17 2.21
CA LEU A 237 14.45 -1.02 1.56
C LEU A 237 14.87 -1.41 0.13
N GLU A 238 15.64 -0.53 -0.52
CA GLU A 238 16.01 -0.64 -1.92
C GLU A 238 17.53 -0.75 -2.11
N SER A 239 17.93 -1.24 -3.28
CA SER A 239 19.33 -1.20 -3.70
C SER A 239 19.63 0.13 -4.40
N GLY A 240 20.16 1.12 -3.69
CA GLY A 240 20.45 2.41 -4.30
C GLY A 240 20.66 3.53 -3.30
N PHE A 241 20.56 4.76 -3.77
CA PHE A 241 20.44 5.94 -2.92
C PHE A 241 18.97 6.35 -2.90
N GLY A 242 18.26 6.01 -1.84
CA GLY A 242 16.84 6.28 -1.68
C GLY A 242 16.50 7.24 -0.56
N SER A 243 15.24 7.19 -0.12
CA SER A 243 14.70 8.04 0.95
C SER A 243 15.51 7.91 2.26
N GLU A 244 15.95 6.70 2.60
CA GLU A 244 16.71 6.41 3.81
C GLU A 244 18.10 7.02 3.79
N GLU A 245 18.83 6.87 2.67
CA GLU A 245 20.12 7.53 2.49
C GLU A 245 19.99 9.05 2.56
N LEU A 246 18.95 9.62 1.94
CA LEU A 246 18.70 11.06 2.00
C LEU A 246 18.48 11.52 3.45
N VAL A 247 17.63 10.84 4.22
CA VAL A 247 17.36 11.17 5.63
C VAL A 247 18.63 11.14 6.48
N VAL A 248 19.47 10.11 6.33
CA VAL A 248 20.70 10.03 7.14
C VAL A 248 21.72 11.08 6.74
N GLN A 249 21.82 11.42 5.44
CA GLN A 249 22.67 12.52 4.98
C GLN A 249 22.17 13.87 5.53
N LEU A 250 20.85 14.11 5.52
CA LEU A 250 20.24 15.30 6.12
C LEU A 250 20.51 15.36 7.63
N ALA A 251 20.44 14.23 8.34
CA ALA A 251 20.70 14.16 9.77
C ALA A 251 22.15 14.53 10.12
N GLU A 252 23.14 13.99 9.40
CA GLU A 252 24.56 14.32 9.57
C GLU A 252 24.84 15.80 9.25
N GLN A 253 24.19 16.33 8.21
CA GLN A 253 24.28 17.75 7.86
C GLN A 253 23.66 18.65 8.93
N ALA A 254 22.49 18.32 9.46
CA ALA A 254 21.83 19.07 10.52
C ALA A 254 22.71 19.08 11.79
N SER A 255 23.26 17.92 12.16
CA SER A 255 24.19 17.81 13.28
C SER A 255 25.43 18.69 13.08
N THR A 256 26.01 18.71 11.89
CA THR A 256 27.23 19.49 11.61
C THR A 256 26.98 20.99 11.50
N ARG A 257 25.83 21.41 10.94
CA ARG A 257 25.54 22.81 10.63
C ARG A 257 24.93 23.59 11.79
N VAL A 258 24.01 22.98 12.53
CA VAL A 258 23.31 23.64 13.64
C VAL A 258 23.47 22.90 14.97
N GLY A 259 23.82 21.61 14.91
CA GLY A 259 24.00 20.74 16.05
C GLY A 259 25.39 20.77 16.66
N SER A 260 25.78 19.63 17.25
CA SER A 260 27.10 19.44 17.85
C SER A 260 28.09 18.65 16.98
N GLY A 261 27.67 18.25 15.77
CA GLY A 261 28.47 17.43 14.84
C GLY A 261 28.75 16.02 15.36
N ARG A 262 27.86 15.50 16.23
CA ARG A 262 28.03 14.21 16.91
C ARG A 262 27.15 13.10 16.32
N VAL A 263 26.20 13.41 15.45
CA VAL A 263 25.42 12.36 14.77
C VAL A 263 26.24 11.76 13.64
N PHE A 264 26.20 10.43 13.54
CA PHE A 264 26.77 9.70 12.42
C PHE A 264 25.90 8.49 12.08
N ALA A 265 25.78 8.19 10.80
CA ALA A 265 24.95 7.10 10.32
C ALA A 265 25.67 5.75 10.43
N ILE A 266 24.92 4.70 10.80
CA ILE A 266 25.40 3.31 10.81
C ILE A 266 24.43 2.46 10.00
N HIS A 267 24.90 1.94 8.86
CA HIS A 267 24.20 0.94 8.06
C HIS A 267 24.61 -0.46 8.53
N GLU A 268 23.85 -1.05 9.47
CA GLU A 268 24.15 -2.38 10.02
C GLU A 268 22.88 -3.21 10.30
N PRO A 269 22.31 -3.85 9.25
CA PRO A 269 21.29 -4.86 9.40
C PRO A 269 21.71 -5.93 10.42
N GLY A 270 20.89 -6.14 11.45
CA GLY A 270 21.10 -7.21 12.43
C GLY A 270 21.99 -6.86 13.64
N SER A 271 22.42 -5.59 13.81
CA SER A 271 23.04 -5.18 15.07
C SER A 271 22.07 -5.30 16.25
N TYR A 272 22.59 -5.49 17.48
CA TYR A 272 21.76 -5.55 18.68
C TYR A 272 20.97 -4.24 18.92
N PHE A 273 21.53 -3.11 18.51
CA PHE A 273 20.91 -1.78 18.62
C PHE A 273 19.93 -1.46 17.50
N TRP A 274 19.86 -2.29 16.46
CA TRP A 274 18.88 -2.20 15.39
C TRP A 274 17.74 -3.21 15.56
N SER A 275 18.07 -4.50 15.57
CA SER A 275 17.13 -5.63 15.43
C SER A 275 16.03 -5.73 16.50
N GLY A 276 16.19 -5.06 17.64
CA GLY A 276 15.17 -4.99 18.70
C GLY A 276 14.28 -3.75 18.65
N THR A 277 14.58 -2.76 17.81
CA THR A 277 13.96 -1.44 17.85
C THR A 277 12.62 -1.38 17.13
N GLY A 278 11.82 -0.35 17.44
CA GLY A 278 10.63 -0.07 16.64
C GLY A 278 10.95 0.38 15.21
N ALA A 279 12.12 0.99 14.97
CA ALA A 279 12.57 1.35 13.63
C ALA A 279 12.77 0.11 12.74
N ALA A 280 13.44 -0.92 13.26
CA ALA A 280 13.60 -2.19 12.53
C ALA A 280 12.25 -2.88 12.27
N GLU A 281 11.30 -2.80 13.21
CA GLU A 281 9.96 -3.37 13.03
C GLU A 281 9.17 -2.66 11.92
N ALA A 282 9.30 -1.33 11.83
CA ALA A 282 8.72 -0.52 10.79
C ALA A 282 9.35 -0.83 9.42
N TRP A 283 10.67 -0.94 9.38
CA TRP A 283 11.42 -1.27 8.15
C TRP A 283 11.02 -2.62 7.56
N VAL A 284 10.88 -3.67 8.38
CA VAL A 284 10.41 -5.00 7.89
C VAL A 284 9.01 -4.94 7.27
N ARG A 285 8.23 -3.89 7.55
CA ARG A 285 6.89 -3.64 7.01
C ARG A 285 6.86 -2.56 5.92
N GLY A 286 8.02 -2.21 5.38
CA GLY A 286 8.12 -1.26 4.26
C GLY A 286 8.05 0.21 4.67
N THR A 287 8.20 0.54 5.96
CA THR A 287 8.29 1.93 6.45
C THR A 287 9.74 2.29 6.76
N PRO A 288 10.31 3.35 6.14
CA PRO A 288 11.65 3.85 6.46
C PRO A 288 11.86 4.09 7.96
N GLY A 289 12.81 3.36 8.56
CA GLY A 289 13.04 3.35 10.01
C GLY A 289 14.42 3.87 10.39
N PHE A 290 14.49 4.77 11.36
CA PHE A 290 15.73 5.37 11.84
C PHE A 290 15.80 5.32 13.37
N SER A 291 16.83 4.67 13.93
CA SER A 291 16.99 4.53 15.38
C SER A 291 18.15 5.36 15.90
N PHE A 292 17.84 6.39 16.70
CA PHE A 292 18.83 7.05 17.55
C PHE A 292 19.05 6.21 18.79
N SER A 293 20.24 5.63 18.91
CA SER A 293 20.63 4.85 20.08
C SER A 293 22.12 4.85 20.35
N GLN A 294 22.50 4.67 21.62
CA GLN A 294 23.91 4.56 22.02
C GLN A 294 24.67 3.46 21.24
N TYR A 295 25.97 3.69 21.00
CA TYR A 295 26.84 2.79 20.24
C TYR A 295 27.24 1.53 21.01
N SER A 296 27.50 1.68 22.31
CA SER A 296 28.03 0.63 23.18
C SER A 296 26.93 0.08 24.08
N ALA A 297 27.01 -1.20 24.45
CA ALA A 297 26.11 -1.78 25.44
C ALA A 297 26.44 -1.33 26.88
N GLY A 298 27.55 -0.58 27.04
CA GLY A 298 27.91 0.09 28.28
C GLY A 298 26.78 0.99 28.80
N GLY A 299 26.62 1.02 30.13
CA GLY A 299 25.59 1.81 30.81
C GLY A 299 25.01 1.10 32.03
N LEU A 300 24.21 1.81 32.81
CA LEU A 300 23.47 1.26 33.96
C LEU A 300 22.08 0.74 33.57
N GLY A 301 21.76 0.77 32.26
CA GLY A 301 20.49 0.37 31.69
C GLY A 301 20.08 -1.04 32.12
N GLY A 302 18.84 -1.17 32.59
CA GLY A 302 18.29 -2.47 32.98
C GLY A 302 18.56 -2.88 34.43
N GLY A 303 19.35 -2.10 35.17
CA GLY A 303 19.63 -2.32 36.60
C GLY A 303 19.02 -1.24 37.49
N SER A 304 19.02 -1.47 38.81
CA SER A 304 18.56 -0.50 39.83
C SER A 304 19.34 0.82 39.84
N ASN A 305 20.47 0.86 39.16
CA ASN A 305 21.35 2.01 39.05
C ASN A 305 21.04 2.87 37.82
N ASP A 306 20.03 2.52 37.00
CA ASP A 306 19.54 3.32 35.87
C ASP A 306 18.75 4.55 36.34
N GLN A 307 19.41 5.37 37.17
CA GLN A 307 18.88 6.58 37.78
C GLN A 307 19.14 7.78 36.86
N TRP A 308 18.22 8.74 36.83
CA TRP A 308 18.31 9.91 35.95
C TRP A 308 19.54 10.79 36.20
N ASP A 309 20.12 10.72 37.40
CA ASP A 309 21.28 11.49 37.86
C ASP A 309 22.59 10.69 37.87
N ALA A 310 22.61 9.51 37.24
CA ALA A 310 23.82 8.72 37.15
C ALA A 310 24.96 9.52 36.49
N THR A 311 26.15 9.48 37.09
CA THR A 311 27.29 10.30 36.67
C THR A 311 27.82 10.00 35.27
N ILE A 312 27.43 8.86 34.69
CA ILE A 312 27.79 8.44 33.34
C ILE A 312 26.81 8.93 32.27
N TYR A 313 25.73 9.59 32.67
CA TYR A 313 24.69 10.08 31.76
C TYR A 313 24.92 11.51 31.33
N ASP A 314 24.78 11.73 30.03
CA ASP A 314 24.91 13.03 29.39
C ASP A 314 23.68 13.33 28.52
N TYR A 315 22.83 14.21 29.04
CA TYR A 315 21.61 14.66 28.35
C TYR A 315 21.90 15.49 27.09
N SER A 316 23.13 15.95 26.86
CA SER A 316 23.49 16.60 25.61
C SER A 316 23.37 15.65 24.41
N GLN A 317 23.50 14.33 24.62
CA GLN A 317 23.27 13.33 23.57
C GLN A 317 21.78 13.20 23.23
N ALA A 318 20.92 13.12 24.25
CA ALA A 318 19.47 13.11 24.05
C ALA A 318 18.97 14.39 23.36
N ARG A 319 19.53 15.56 23.73
CA ARG A 319 19.26 16.81 23.03
C ARG A 319 19.72 16.78 21.57
N GLU A 320 20.90 16.22 21.30
CA GLU A 320 21.42 16.11 19.93
C GLU A 320 20.50 15.25 19.06
N ALA A 321 20.15 14.04 19.53
CA ALA A 321 19.24 13.13 18.82
C ALA A 321 17.88 13.79 18.55
N ALA A 322 17.26 14.37 19.58
CA ALA A 322 15.96 15.01 19.46
C ALA A 322 15.99 16.22 18.49
N GLY A 323 17.03 17.05 18.59
CA GLY A 323 17.15 18.24 17.75
C GLY A 323 17.45 17.92 16.29
N VAL A 324 18.28 16.92 16.02
CA VAL A 324 18.58 16.49 14.64
C VAL A 324 17.34 15.86 14.00
N ALA A 325 16.66 14.96 14.70
CA ALA A 325 15.42 14.36 14.21
C ALA A 325 14.34 15.43 13.91
N ALA A 326 14.19 16.42 14.79
CA ALA A 326 13.27 17.53 14.58
C ALA A 326 13.64 18.42 13.38
N CYS A 327 14.93 18.64 13.13
CA CYS A 327 15.40 19.39 11.95
C CYS A 327 15.09 18.64 10.64
N VAL A 328 15.34 17.33 10.61
CA VAL A 328 15.03 16.51 9.43
C VAL A 328 13.53 16.51 9.19
N ALA A 329 12.70 16.27 10.21
CA ALA A 329 11.25 16.34 10.03
C ALA A 329 10.76 17.71 9.56
N ALA A 330 11.33 18.81 10.07
CA ALA A 330 10.99 20.15 9.60
C ALA A 330 11.39 20.39 8.14
N PHE A 331 12.43 19.72 7.64
CA PHE A 331 12.79 19.70 6.23
C PHE A 331 11.76 18.90 5.43
N LEU A 332 11.50 17.65 5.83
CA LEU A 332 10.56 16.76 5.13
C LEU A 332 9.16 17.36 5.06
N GLY A 333 8.66 17.92 6.16
CA GLY A 333 7.36 18.60 6.23
C GLY A 333 7.26 19.93 5.50
N ASN A 334 8.31 20.35 4.80
CA ASN A 334 8.31 21.47 3.87
C ASN A 334 8.65 21.03 2.44
N MET A 335 8.80 19.73 2.17
CA MET A 335 8.86 19.22 0.79
C MET A 335 7.47 19.30 0.15
N GLY A 336 7.43 19.34 -1.19
CA GLY A 336 6.18 19.52 -1.94
C GLY A 336 5.48 20.88 -1.77
N ASN A 337 6.07 21.85 -1.06
CA ASN A 337 5.42 23.16 -0.82
C ASN A 337 5.69 24.21 -1.91
N GLY A 338 6.31 23.80 -3.02
CA GLY A 338 6.69 24.67 -4.13
C GLY A 338 7.91 25.56 -3.85
N LYS A 339 8.63 25.36 -2.75
CA LYS A 339 9.85 26.13 -2.41
C LYS A 339 11.10 25.26 -2.50
N LYS A 340 12.03 25.67 -3.36
CA LYS A 340 13.26 24.92 -3.58
C LYS A 340 14.15 24.95 -2.33
N PRO A 341 14.55 23.80 -1.76
CA PRO A 341 15.51 23.74 -0.66
C PRO A 341 16.82 24.44 -0.98
N GLN A 342 17.26 25.31 -0.08
CA GLN A 342 18.49 26.08 -0.24
C GLN A 342 19.37 25.98 1.01
N PHE A 343 20.61 25.54 0.79
CA PHE A 343 21.67 25.50 1.77
C PHE A 343 22.67 26.61 1.51
N SER A 344 22.74 27.59 2.42
CA SER A 344 23.72 28.67 2.34
C SER A 344 24.72 28.62 3.50
N GLY A 345 25.83 29.35 3.37
CA GLY A 345 26.80 29.53 4.44
C GLY A 345 28.01 30.35 4.02
N SER A 346 28.96 30.48 4.95
CA SER A 346 30.22 31.17 4.69
C SER A 346 31.38 30.49 5.40
N ASN A 347 32.54 30.40 4.74
CA ASN A 347 33.74 29.78 5.28
C ASN A 347 35.00 30.53 4.86
N SER A 348 36.05 30.43 5.68
CA SER A 348 37.40 30.83 5.23
C SER A 348 38.14 29.64 4.62
N ILE A 349 38.85 29.92 3.52
CA ILE A 349 39.71 28.98 2.82
C ILE A 349 41.13 29.56 2.73
N ALA A 350 42.09 28.82 3.27
CA ALA A 350 43.50 29.21 3.21
C ALA A 350 44.08 28.93 1.81
N VAL A 351 45.26 29.49 1.53
CA VAL A 351 46.06 29.14 0.36
C VAL A 351 46.39 27.64 0.39
N ASP A 352 46.30 26.99 -0.77
CA ASP A 352 46.53 25.54 -0.96
C ASP A 352 45.60 24.65 -0.11
N ALA A 353 44.46 25.18 0.32
CA ALA A 353 43.44 24.44 1.05
C ALA A 353 42.21 24.19 0.16
N SER A 354 41.52 23.08 0.44
CA SER A 354 40.23 22.76 -0.16
C SER A 354 39.14 22.61 0.90
N ARG A 355 37.91 22.89 0.50
CA ARG A 355 36.68 22.61 1.24
C ARG A 355 35.81 21.69 0.41
N ARG A 356 35.11 20.78 1.09
CA ARG A 356 34.18 19.84 0.47
C ARG A 356 32.80 20.06 1.06
N TYR A 357 31.80 20.11 0.19
CA TYR A 357 30.39 20.21 0.54
C TYR A 357 29.65 19.02 -0.05
N SER A 358 29.06 18.19 0.80
CA SER A 358 28.22 17.07 0.37
C SER A 358 26.83 17.58 0.02
N VAL A 359 26.31 17.19 -1.13
CA VAL A 359 24.97 17.51 -1.63
C VAL A 359 24.28 16.19 -2.01
N PRO A 360 23.35 15.68 -1.19
CA PRO A 360 22.60 14.48 -1.51
C PRO A 360 21.60 14.78 -2.64
N VAL A 361 21.69 14.07 -3.75
CA VAL A 361 20.77 14.22 -4.88
C VAL A 361 19.92 12.96 -4.98
N SER A 362 18.60 13.07 -4.76
CA SER A 362 17.68 11.94 -4.80
C SER A 362 16.87 11.81 -6.10
N GLY A 363 16.85 12.86 -6.94
CA GLY A 363 16.13 12.89 -8.21
C GLY A 363 16.90 13.60 -9.32
N MET A 364 16.39 13.54 -10.54
CA MET A 364 16.95 14.23 -11.70
C MET A 364 16.55 15.70 -11.70
N SER A 365 17.22 16.53 -10.89
CA SER A 365 16.97 17.98 -10.85
C SER A 365 18.27 18.78 -10.95
N PHE A 366 18.18 20.02 -11.46
CA PHE A 366 19.35 20.89 -11.57
C PHE A 366 19.92 21.24 -10.19
N LEU A 367 21.20 20.89 -10.00
CA LEU A 367 22.04 21.34 -8.90
C LEU A 367 22.59 22.73 -9.22
N ASN A 368 22.02 23.72 -8.54
CA ASN A 368 22.46 25.11 -8.63
C ASN A 368 23.40 25.44 -7.48
N ALA A 369 24.60 25.92 -7.81
CA ALA A 369 25.58 26.35 -6.83
C ALA A 369 26.15 27.72 -7.17
N THR A 370 26.09 28.66 -6.23
CA THR A 370 26.72 29.98 -6.35
C THR A 370 27.78 30.12 -5.28
N ILE A 371 29.02 30.43 -5.68
CA ILE A 371 30.15 30.68 -4.79
C ILE A 371 30.70 32.08 -5.06
N ILE A 372 30.69 32.92 -4.02
CA ILE A 372 31.16 34.31 -4.07
C ILE A 372 32.28 34.47 -3.06
N TRP A 373 33.34 35.20 -3.40
CA TRP A 373 34.41 35.48 -2.44
C TRP A 373 34.89 36.92 -2.48
N VAL A 374 35.49 37.35 -1.37
CA VAL A 374 36.08 38.67 -1.21
C VAL A 374 37.58 38.53 -1.01
N ALA A 375 38.32 38.29 -2.10
CA ALA A 375 39.78 38.30 -2.16
C ALA A 375 40.26 38.38 -3.62
N ASN A 376 41.45 38.94 -3.86
CA ASN A 376 42.09 38.93 -5.18
C ASN A 376 42.82 37.59 -5.39
N THR A 377 42.07 36.50 -5.32
CA THR A 377 42.57 35.14 -5.48
C THR A 377 41.72 34.39 -6.51
N THR A 378 42.29 33.32 -7.02
CA THR A 378 41.67 32.42 -7.97
C THR A 378 41.12 31.22 -7.20
N LEU A 379 39.87 30.84 -7.44
CA LEU A 379 39.25 29.64 -6.87
C LEU A 379 38.94 28.62 -7.95
N ASN A 380 39.18 27.35 -7.65
CA ASN A 380 38.76 26.22 -8.46
C ASN A 380 37.58 25.54 -7.76
N ALA A 381 36.47 25.36 -8.47
CA ALA A 381 35.33 24.60 -8.00
C ALA A 381 35.13 23.38 -8.89
N GLU A 382 34.88 22.24 -8.28
CA GLU A 382 34.68 20.97 -8.96
C GLU A 382 33.47 20.24 -8.34
N ILE A 383 32.71 19.53 -9.17
CA ILE A 383 31.68 18.59 -8.73
C ILE A 383 32.23 17.19 -8.96
N ILE A 384 32.28 16.42 -7.88
CA ILE A 384 32.64 15.01 -7.89
C ILE A 384 31.36 14.20 -7.69
N ASP A 385 31.07 13.31 -8.63
CA ASP A 385 29.92 12.41 -8.56
C ASP A 385 30.05 11.37 -7.42
N PRO A 386 29.00 10.60 -7.11
CA PRO A 386 29.04 9.58 -6.07
C PRO A 386 30.09 8.48 -6.31
N PHE A 387 30.55 8.31 -7.55
CA PHE A 387 31.57 7.33 -7.94
C PHE A 387 33.01 7.87 -7.86
N GLY A 388 33.18 9.13 -7.46
CA GLY A 388 34.47 9.79 -7.34
C GLY A 388 35.01 10.38 -8.65
N THR A 389 34.17 10.52 -9.67
CA THR A 389 34.52 11.11 -10.96
C THR A 389 34.27 12.61 -10.93
N SER A 390 35.24 13.38 -11.41
CA SER A 390 35.07 14.81 -11.70
C SER A 390 34.14 14.98 -12.91
N VAL A 391 32.93 15.48 -12.69
CA VAL A 391 31.90 15.67 -13.73
C VAL A 391 31.76 17.13 -14.15
N TYR A 392 32.24 18.05 -13.33
CA TYR A 392 32.27 19.48 -13.62
C TYR A 392 33.49 20.12 -12.96
N SER A 393 34.16 21.05 -13.65
CA SER A 393 35.25 21.84 -13.06
C SER A 393 35.29 23.22 -13.70
N VAL A 394 35.43 24.24 -12.86
CA VAL A 394 35.54 25.64 -13.27
C VAL A 394 36.58 26.34 -12.41
N ASN A 395 37.33 27.23 -13.03
CA ASN A 395 38.33 28.05 -12.37
C ASN A 395 38.03 29.51 -12.65
N GLU A 396 37.87 30.31 -11.60
CA GLU A 396 37.47 31.70 -11.72
C GLU A 396 38.31 32.62 -10.81
N SER A 397 38.57 33.83 -11.29
CA SER A 397 39.46 34.81 -10.66
C SER A 397 38.88 36.22 -10.56
N ASP A 398 37.81 36.52 -11.31
CA ASP A 398 37.28 37.88 -11.41
C ASP A 398 35.75 38.01 -11.23
N GLY A 399 35.05 36.91 -10.94
CA GLY A 399 33.59 36.88 -10.75
C GLY A 399 33.11 35.76 -9.81
N PRO A 400 31.80 35.71 -9.51
CA PRO A 400 31.21 34.57 -8.81
C PRO A 400 31.33 33.30 -9.67
N ILE A 401 31.42 32.15 -9.02
CA ILE A 401 31.24 30.85 -9.68
C ILE A 401 29.77 30.48 -9.57
N ASP A 402 29.08 30.49 -10.70
CA ASP A 402 27.72 29.98 -10.83
C ASP A 402 27.76 28.65 -11.58
N ILE A 403 27.23 27.61 -10.95
CA ILE A 403 27.15 26.25 -11.49
C ILE A 403 25.69 25.89 -11.63
N GLU A 404 25.35 25.39 -12.81
CA GLU A 404 24.07 24.75 -13.12
C GLU A 404 24.43 23.40 -13.74
N TYR A 405 24.25 22.34 -12.96
CA TYR A 405 24.63 20.98 -13.32
C TYR A 405 23.42 20.07 -13.15
N LEU A 406 23.08 19.30 -14.19
CA LEU A 406 22.05 18.27 -14.13
C LEU A 406 22.71 16.92 -13.78
N PRO A 407 22.55 16.39 -12.56
CA PRO A 407 23.09 15.10 -12.19
C PRO A 407 22.34 13.98 -12.92
N VAL A 408 23.11 13.07 -13.54
CA VAL A 408 22.56 11.87 -14.22
C VAL A 408 22.52 10.63 -13.32
N THR A 409 23.00 10.75 -12.08
CA THR A 409 23.10 9.65 -11.11
C THR A 409 22.58 10.12 -9.76
N LYS A 410 21.71 9.34 -9.10
CA LYS A 410 21.33 9.57 -7.70
C LYS A 410 22.54 9.35 -6.77
N GLY A 411 22.61 10.09 -5.67
CA GLY A 411 23.67 9.96 -4.66
C GLY A 411 24.30 11.26 -4.19
N VAL A 412 25.28 11.13 -3.28
CA VAL A 412 25.99 12.27 -2.70
C VAL A 412 27.03 12.84 -3.67
N HIS A 413 26.73 14.01 -4.22
CA HIS A 413 27.68 14.80 -5.00
C HIS A 413 28.52 15.67 -4.08
N ASN A 414 29.82 15.73 -4.33
CA ASN A 414 30.73 16.54 -3.54
C ASN A 414 31.17 17.76 -4.33
N ILE A 415 30.79 18.96 -3.87
CA ILE A 415 31.32 20.22 -4.40
C ILE A 415 32.61 20.52 -3.66
N THR A 416 33.74 20.45 -4.36
CA THR A 416 35.06 20.80 -3.86
C THR A 416 35.41 22.23 -4.29
N VAL A 417 35.77 23.08 -3.34
CA VAL A 417 36.28 24.43 -3.60
C VAL A 417 37.72 24.48 -3.13
N GLU A 418 38.65 24.73 -4.02
CA GLU A 418 40.08 24.82 -3.76
C GLU A 418 40.56 26.26 -4.00
N ASN A 419 41.48 26.73 -3.16
CA ASN A 419 42.13 28.02 -3.33
C ASN A 419 43.61 27.83 -3.73
N PRO A 420 43.91 27.67 -5.04
CA PRO A 420 45.28 27.58 -5.55
C PRO A 420 46.00 28.93 -5.60
N GLY A 421 45.33 30.03 -5.25
CA GLY A 421 45.90 31.37 -5.36
C GLY A 421 46.79 31.74 -4.18
N ASN A 422 47.12 33.04 -4.07
CA ASN A 422 48.19 33.50 -3.18
C ASN A 422 47.70 34.09 -1.86
N GLU A 423 46.39 34.27 -1.69
CA GLU A 423 45.77 34.86 -0.51
C GLU A 423 44.58 34.03 -0.03
N SER A 424 44.36 33.99 1.27
CA SER A 424 43.17 33.35 1.84
C SER A 424 41.91 34.09 1.42
N ALA A 425 40.83 33.36 1.16
CA ALA A 425 39.53 33.92 0.80
C ALA A 425 38.46 33.58 1.85
N ILE A 426 37.48 34.46 2.00
CA ILE A 426 36.21 34.14 2.65
C ILE A 426 35.21 33.90 1.53
N ILE A 427 34.68 32.68 1.47
CA ILE A 427 33.68 32.27 0.50
C ILE A 427 32.30 32.32 1.14
N GLN A 428 31.32 32.81 0.40
CA GLN A 428 29.89 32.64 0.63
C GLN A 428 29.40 31.66 -0.42
N TYR A 429 28.61 30.68 -0.01
CA TYR A 429 28.11 29.65 -0.91
C TYR A 429 26.61 29.47 -0.71
N THR A 430 25.94 29.09 -1.79
CA THR A 430 24.53 28.71 -1.82
C THR A 430 24.38 27.51 -2.73
N PHE A 431 23.70 26.47 -2.27
CA PHE A 431 23.38 25.26 -3.02
C PHE A 431 21.88 25.02 -2.97
N SER A 432 21.26 24.70 -4.10
CA SER A 432 19.83 24.36 -4.16
C SER A 432 19.53 23.39 -5.29
N HIS A 433 18.65 22.43 -5.05
CA HIS A 433 18.09 21.49 -6.02
C HIS A 433 16.74 20.98 -5.50
N TRP A 434 15.93 20.39 -6.38
CA TRP A 434 14.70 19.69 -6.01
C TRP A 434 15.02 18.25 -5.61
N HIS A 435 14.23 17.69 -4.69
CA HIS A 435 14.36 16.30 -4.28
C HIS A 435 13.25 15.48 -4.94
N ASP A 436 13.49 14.19 -5.06
CA ASP A 436 12.53 13.14 -5.41
C ASP A 436 12.66 12.17 -4.23
N TYR A 437 11.89 12.39 -3.17
CA TYR A 437 12.12 11.73 -1.88
C TYR A 437 11.57 10.31 -1.87
N ASP A 438 10.35 10.15 -2.38
CA ASP A 438 9.64 8.89 -2.52
C ASP A 438 10.09 8.07 -3.74
N GLN A 439 10.85 8.66 -4.67
CA GLN A 439 11.46 7.95 -5.80
C GLN A 439 10.42 7.51 -6.85
N ASP A 440 9.37 8.30 -6.99
CA ASP A 440 8.37 8.08 -8.01
C ASP A 440 8.80 8.63 -9.40
N ASN A 441 9.89 9.42 -9.48
CA ASN A 441 10.38 10.17 -10.64
C ASN A 441 9.70 11.52 -10.89
N LEU A 442 8.83 11.97 -9.99
CA LEU A 442 8.39 13.36 -9.89
C LEU A 442 9.28 14.04 -8.84
N ASP A 443 9.90 15.16 -9.20
CA ASP A 443 10.58 15.97 -8.18
C ASP A 443 9.58 16.84 -7.39
N ASP A 444 9.96 17.32 -6.20
CA ASP A 444 9.08 18.11 -5.31
C ASP A 444 8.44 19.33 -6.01
N HIS A 445 9.02 19.81 -7.13
CA HIS A 445 8.45 20.89 -7.92
C HIS A 445 7.29 20.41 -8.77
N GLU A 446 7.49 19.31 -9.48
CA GLU A 446 6.48 18.65 -10.29
C GLU A 446 5.30 18.26 -9.40
N GLU A 447 5.59 17.65 -8.25
CA GLU A 447 4.55 17.23 -7.31
C GLU A 447 3.75 18.41 -6.77
N PHE A 448 4.40 19.53 -6.45
CA PHE A 448 3.68 20.74 -6.08
C PHE A 448 2.76 21.26 -7.20
N ILE A 449 3.16 21.11 -8.47
CA ILE A 449 2.37 21.55 -9.62
C ILE A 449 1.16 20.64 -9.82
N PHE A 450 1.33 19.33 -9.65
CA PHE A 450 0.27 18.32 -9.82
C PHE A 450 -0.60 18.15 -8.55
N GLY A 451 -0.11 18.62 -7.41
CA GLY A 451 -0.77 18.51 -6.12
C GLY A 451 -0.61 17.14 -5.46
N THR A 452 0.35 16.33 -5.92
CA THR A 452 0.71 15.03 -5.36
C THR A 452 1.56 15.18 -4.09
N ASN A 453 1.82 14.08 -3.41
CA ASN A 453 2.48 14.02 -2.13
C ASN A 453 3.94 13.59 -2.23
N SER A 454 4.86 14.55 -2.04
CA SER A 454 6.33 14.36 -2.01
C SER A 454 6.93 13.35 -1.07
N LEU A 455 6.12 12.67 -0.28
CA LEU A 455 6.55 11.64 0.63
C LEU A 455 5.89 10.26 0.35
N SER A 456 5.12 10.12 -0.74
CA SER A 456 4.42 8.89 -1.12
C SER A 456 4.35 8.75 -2.64
N GLU A 457 4.87 7.63 -3.16
CA GLU A 457 4.84 7.32 -4.60
C GLU A 457 3.41 7.12 -5.18
N ASP A 458 2.42 6.99 -4.30
CA ASP A 458 1.01 6.73 -4.59
C ASP A 458 0.20 7.61 -3.61
N SER A 459 -0.37 8.69 -4.15
CA SER A 459 -0.94 9.79 -3.38
C SER A 459 -2.35 9.50 -2.85
N ASP A 460 -3.16 8.69 -3.56
CA ASP A 460 -4.51 8.31 -3.16
C ASP A 460 -4.67 6.85 -2.73
N ASN A 461 -3.59 6.07 -2.81
CA ASN A 461 -3.46 4.68 -2.36
C ASN A 461 -4.31 3.69 -3.14
N ASP A 462 -4.38 3.87 -4.46
CA ASP A 462 -5.16 3.04 -5.37
C ASP A 462 -4.34 1.95 -6.09
N LEU A 463 -3.04 1.86 -5.76
CA LEU A 463 -2.01 0.95 -6.33
C LEU A 463 -1.38 1.43 -7.64
N LEU A 464 -1.71 2.63 -8.12
CA LEU A 464 -1.08 3.30 -9.24
C LEU A 464 -0.12 4.36 -8.70
N ARG A 465 1.02 4.55 -9.38
CA ARG A 465 2.01 5.55 -8.97
C ARG A 465 1.71 6.88 -9.64
N ASP A 466 1.92 7.98 -8.94
CA ASP A 466 1.63 9.34 -9.40
C ASP A 466 2.31 9.65 -10.77
N ASP A 467 3.53 9.16 -10.99
CA ASP A 467 4.26 9.33 -12.25
C ASP A 467 3.58 8.62 -13.43
N LEU A 468 3.03 7.43 -13.17
CA LEU A 468 2.32 6.60 -14.14
C LEU A 468 0.92 7.13 -14.40
N GLU A 469 0.22 7.58 -13.36
CA GLU A 469 -1.09 8.24 -13.47
C GLU A 469 -1.04 9.46 -14.37
N ARG A 470 -0.01 10.29 -14.22
CA ARG A 470 0.23 11.43 -15.11
C ARG A 470 0.38 11.00 -16.58
N ASP A 471 1.08 9.89 -16.81
CA ASP A 471 1.31 9.36 -18.16
C ASP A 471 0.04 8.72 -18.76
N LEU A 472 -0.83 8.13 -17.93
CA LEU A 472 -2.13 7.57 -18.29
C LEU A 472 -3.22 8.64 -18.44
N GLY A 473 -3.11 9.74 -17.71
CA GLY A 473 -4.08 10.84 -17.67
C GLY A 473 -5.15 10.73 -16.58
N THR A 474 -4.96 9.84 -15.59
CA THR A 474 -5.80 9.74 -14.39
C THR A 474 -5.52 10.90 -13.41
N ASP A 475 -6.33 11.08 -12.37
CA ASP A 475 -6.10 12.09 -11.32
C ASP A 475 -5.41 11.45 -10.10
N PRO A 476 -4.13 11.76 -9.82
CA PRO A 476 -3.33 11.17 -8.72
C PRO A 476 -3.81 11.37 -7.29
N ARG A 477 -5.02 11.88 -7.12
CA ARG A 477 -5.63 12.20 -5.82
C ARG A 477 -7.05 11.67 -5.74
N ASN A 478 -7.44 10.88 -6.73
CA ASN A 478 -8.73 10.28 -6.86
C ASN A 478 -8.59 8.84 -7.36
N ALA A 479 -8.59 7.92 -6.40
CA ALA A 479 -8.40 6.48 -6.60
C ALA A 479 -9.37 5.77 -7.56
N ASP A 480 -10.34 6.49 -8.14
CA ASP A 480 -11.38 6.02 -9.06
C ASP A 480 -11.74 7.23 -9.96
N THR A 481 -10.92 7.45 -10.98
CA THR A 481 -10.91 8.65 -11.82
C THR A 481 -12.23 8.84 -12.55
N ASP A 482 -12.82 7.77 -13.06
CA ASP A 482 -14.05 7.83 -13.83
C ASP A 482 -15.32 7.52 -13.01
N SER A 483 -15.17 7.12 -11.76
CA SER A 483 -16.23 6.91 -10.76
C SER A 483 -17.18 5.76 -11.10
N ASP A 484 -16.65 4.66 -11.62
CA ASP A 484 -17.40 3.45 -11.96
C ASP A 484 -17.43 2.39 -10.83
N GLY A 485 -16.54 2.55 -9.84
CA GLY A 485 -16.39 1.67 -8.68
C GLY A 485 -15.17 0.73 -8.72
N ALA A 486 -14.43 0.69 -9.82
CA ALA A 486 -13.08 0.16 -9.89
C ALA A 486 -12.07 1.22 -9.43
N MET A 487 -10.84 0.79 -9.12
CA MET A 487 -9.75 1.71 -8.81
C MET A 487 -8.81 1.77 -10.00
N ASP A 488 -8.24 2.93 -10.32
CA ASP A 488 -7.43 3.10 -11.54
C ASP A 488 -6.25 2.11 -11.56
N GLY A 489 -5.61 1.91 -10.41
CA GLY A 489 -4.56 0.90 -10.23
C GLY A 489 -5.02 -0.54 -10.47
N ILE A 490 -6.26 -0.89 -10.12
CA ILE A 490 -6.83 -2.22 -10.38
C ILE A 490 -7.14 -2.38 -11.87
N GLU A 491 -7.76 -1.37 -12.48
CA GLU A 491 -8.09 -1.35 -13.91
C GLU A 491 -6.84 -1.50 -14.78
N TYR A 492 -5.79 -0.74 -14.45
CA TYR A 492 -4.48 -0.86 -15.08
C TYR A 492 -3.89 -2.28 -14.98
N ILE A 493 -4.08 -2.97 -13.85
CA ILE A 493 -3.60 -4.34 -13.63
C ILE A 493 -4.39 -5.37 -14.46
N ILE A 494 -5.71 -5.23 -14.54
CA ILE A 494 -6.58 -6.16 -15.28
C ILE A 494 -6.63 -5.85 -16.78
N GLY A 495 -6.26 -4.64 -17.17
CA GLY A 495 -6.20 -4.16 -18.55
C GLY A 495 -7.45 -3.43 -19.04
N SER A 496 -8.36 -3.04 -18.14
CA SER A 496 -9.45 -2.10 -18.47
C SER A 496 -8.93 -0.66 -18.51
N ASP A 497 -9.74 0.27 -19.01
CA ASP A 497 -9.36 1.68 -19.22
C ASP A 497 -9.87 2.56 -18.06
N PRO A 498 -9.00 3.07 -17.17
CA PRO A 498 -9.39 3.84 -15.97
C PRO A 498 -10.01 5.22 -16.24
N LEU A 499 -10.23 5.54 -17.53
CA LEU A 499 -10.88 6.76 -17.97
C LEU A 499 -12.27 6.48 -18.58
N ILE A 500 -12.71 5.22 -18.61
CA ILE A 500 -13.94 4.76 -19.26
C ILE A 500 -14.69 3.78 -18.36
N GLN A 501 -15.83 4.25 -17.83
CA GLN A 501 -16.65 3.49 -16.86
C GLN A 501 -17.15 2.11 -17.30
N ASP A 502 -17.04 1.79 -18.59
CA ASP A 502 -17.56 0.58 -19.25
C ASP A 502 -16.66 0.35 -20.47
N THR A 503 -15.55 -0.33 -20.23
CA THR A 503 -14.43 -0.46 -21.17
C THR A 503 -14.83 -1.22 -22.43
N ASP A 504 -15.63 -2.27 -22.30
CA ASP A 504 -16.04 -3.13 -23.41
C ASP A 504 -17.43 -2.80 -24.00
N SER A 505 -18.13 -1.85 -23.37
CA SER A 505 -19.39 -1.27 -23.82
C SER A 505 -20.56 -2.25 -23.89
N ASP A 506 -20.63 -3.19 -22.95
CA ASP A 506 -21.70 -4.18 -22.86
C ASP A 506 -22.91 -3.70 -21.99
N GLY A 507 -22.70 -2.63 -21.22
CA GLY A 507 -23.69 -2.01 -20.35
C GLY A 507 -23.59 -2.36 -18.86
N ILE A 508 -22.55 -3.09 -18.44
CA ILE A 508 -22.09 -3.25 -17.07
C ILE A 508 -20.88 -2.32 -16.86
N LEU A 509 -20.69 -1.80 -15.65
CA LEU A 509 -19.50 -0.99 -15.34
C LEU A 509 -18.35 -1.91 -14.94
N ASP A 510 -17.11 -1.52 -15.24
CA ASP A 510 -15.92 -2.34 -14.96
C ASP A 510 -15.86 -2.69 -13.45
N GLY A 511 -16.16 -1.73 -12.59
CA GLY A 511 -16.27 -1.93 -11.15
C GLY A 511 -17.33 -2.98 -10.72
N GLU A 512 -18.48 -3.02 -11.40
CA GLU A 512 -19.55 -4.02 -11.14
C GLU A 512 -19.11 -5.40 -11.65
N GLU A 513 -18.45 -5.48 -12.79
CA GLU A 513 -17.93 -6.73 -13.34
C GLU A 513 -16.86 -7.35 -12.43
N ILE A 514 -15.93 -6.54 -11.91
CA ILE A 514 -14.91 -6.99 -10.96
C ILE A 514 -15.56 -7.56 -9.68
N GLU A 515 -16.62 -6.92 -9.16
CA GLU A 515 -17.34 -7.42 -7.99
C GLU A 515 -18.02 -8.77 -8.26
N LEU A 516 -18.54 -8.95 -9.48
CA LEU A 516 -19.22 -10.18 -9.92
C LEU A 516 -18.27 -11.27 -10.41
N GLY A 517 -17.00 -10.94 -10.68
CA GLY A 517 -16.00 -11.87 -11.22
C GLY A 517 -16.08 -12.05 -12.74
N MET A 518 -16.74 -11.13 -13.44
CA MET A 518 -16.78 -11.02 -14.90
C MET A 518 -15.48 -10.40 -15.44
N ASN A 519 -15.36 -10.31 -16.76
CA ASN A 519 -14.19 -9.75 -17.41
C ASN A 519 -14.49 -8.41 -18.07
N ALA A 520 -14.14 -7.31 -17.39
CA ALA A 520 -14.31 -5.92 -17.82
C ALA A 520 -13.64 -5.50 -19.15
N THR A 521 -13.04 -6.44 -19.88
CA THR A 521 -12.45 -6.19 -21.20
C THR A 521 -13.08 -7.05 -22.28
N SER A 522 -14.13 -7.80 -21.94
CA SER A 522 -14.79 -8.79 -22.76
C SER A 522 -16.29 -8.75 -22.53
N ASN A 523 -16.99 -8.15 -23.48
CA ASN A 523 -18.45 -7.99 -23.47
C ASN A 523 -19.27 -9.29 -23.57
N ASP A 524 -18.63 -10.44 -23.40
CA ASP A 524 -19.12 -11.82 -23.51
C ASP A 524 -18.09 -12.67 -22.74
N THR A 525 -18.26 -12.78 -21.42
CA THR A 525 -17.26 -13.34 -20.50
C THR A 525 -17.13 -14.86 -20.67
N ASP A 526 -18.25 -15.57 -20.84
CA ASP A 526 -18.25 -17.03 -20.98
C ASP A 526 -18.09 -17.52 -22.43
N GLY A 527 -18.24 -16.62 -23.40
CA GLY A 527 -18.00 -16.87 -24.81
C GLY A 527 -19.12 -17.62 -25.52
N ASP A 528 -20.36 -17.54 -25.04
CA ASP A 528 -21.52 -18.20 -25.65
C ASP A 528 -22.13 -17.38 -26.81
N GLY A 529 -21.83 -16.08 -26.88
CA GLY A 529 -22.27 -15.15 -27.91
C GLY A 529 -23.43 -14.23 -27.53
N LEU A 530 -23.93 -14.30 -26.30
CA LEU A 530 -24.71 -13.26 -25.63
C LEU A 530 -23.77 -12.22 -25.02
N LEU A 531 -24.32 -11.04 -24.69
CA LEU A 531 -23.54 -10.00 -24.01
C LEU A 531 -23.82 -10.07 -22.52
N ASP A 532 -22.83 -9.94 -21.65
CA ASP A 532 -23.02 -10.10 -20.20
C ASP A 532 -24.08 -9.13 -19.68
N GLY A 533 -24.06 -7.88 -20.13
CA GLY A 533 -25.08 -6.88 -19.81
C GLY A 533 -26.50 -7.28 -20.24
N TYR A 534 -26.66 -8.00 -21.36
CA TYR A 534 -27.96 -8.49 -21.81
C TYR A 534 -28.43 -9.68 -20.97
N GLU A 535 -27.52 -10.61 -20.68
CA GLU A 535 -27.76 -11.76 -19.83
C GLU A 535 -28.20 -11.33 -18.42
N LEU A 536 -27.39 -10.48 -17.77
CA LEU A 536 -27.62 -10.07 -16.39
C LEU A 536 -28.88 -9.21 -16.23
N ARG A 537 -29.15 -8.29 -17.17
CA ARG A 537 -30.23 -7.28 -17.02
C ARG A 537 -31.55 -7.69 -17.67
N GLU A 538 -31.53 -8.50 -18.73
CA GLU A 538 -32.74 -8.84 -19.50
C GLU A 538 -33.14 -10.32 -19.38
N LEU A 539 -32.20 -11.27 -19.41
CA LEU A 539 -32.51 -12.71 -19.38
C LEU A 539 -32.52 -13.30 -17.96
N GLY A 540 -31.59 -12.87 -17.09
CA GLY A 540 -31.34 -13.47 -15.79
C GLY A 540 -30.49 -14.74 -15.84
N THR A 541 -29.83 -15.02 -16.96
CA THR A 541 -28.78 -16.05 -17.11
C THR A 541 -27.50 -15.64 -16.37
N ASP A 542 -26.58 -16.59 -16.17
CA ASP A 542 -25.29 -16.38 -15.51
C ASP A 542 -24.20 -16.09 -16.55
N PRO A 543 -23.69 -14.84 -16.69
CA PRO A 543 -22.68 -14.50 -17.69
C PRO A 543 -21.32 -15.18 -17.51
N LEU A 544 -21.17 -15.99 -16.47
CA LEU A 544 -19.99 -16.83 -16.20
C LEU A 544 -20.20 -18.28 -16.64
N SER A 545 -21.36 -18.62 -17.20
CA SER A 545 -21.78 -19.97 -17.52
C SER A 545 -22.57 -20.01 -18.82
N ASN A 546 -21.91 -20.51 -19.87
CA ASN A 546 -22.46 -20.60 -21.22
C ASN A 546 -23.68 -21.54 -21.40
N ASP A 547 -24.21 -22.08 -20.31
CA ASP A 547 -25.30 -23.04 -20.16
C ASP A 547 -25.80 -22.91 -18.71
N SER A 548 -26.71 -21.96 -18.48
CA SER A 548 -27.12 -21.50 -17.15
C SER A 548 -27.90 -22.56 -16.37
N ASP A 549 -28.63 -23.42 -17.06
CA ASP A 549 -29.49 -24.44 -16.46
C ASP A 549 -28.88 -25.86 -16.51
N SER A 550 -27.78 -26.02 -17.23
CA SER A 550 -26.98 -27.24 -17.36
C SER A 550 -27.69 -28.40 -18.07
N ASP A 551 -28.56 -28.11 -19.04
CA ASP A 551 -29.20 -29.11 -19.90
C ASP A 551 -28.31 -29.53 -21.10
N GLY A 552 -27.31 -28.70 -21.42
CA GLY A 552 -26.31 -28.92 -22.47
C GLY A 552 -26.57 -28.19 -23.79
N LEU A 553 -27.61 -27.37 -23.90
CA LEU A 553 -27.70 -26.25 -24.83
C LEU A 553 -26.98 -25.03 -24.26
N THR A 554 -26.59 -24.09 -25.12
CA THR A 554 -26.04 -22.81 -24.65
C THR A 554 -27.17 -21.80 -24.53
N ASP A 555 -27.05 -20.84 -23.61
CA ASP A 555 -28.08 -19.81 -23.42
C ASP A 555 -28.34 -19.06 -24.75
N TYR A 556 -27.29 -18.82 -25.53
CA TYR A 556 -27.39 -18.32 -26.90
C TYR A 556 -28.26 -19.20 -27.81
N ASP A 557 -28.01 -20.51 -27.86
CA ASP A 557 -28.76 -21.44 -28.70
C ASP A 557 -30.24 -21.46 -28.31
N GLU A 558 -30.53 -21.46 -27.02
CA GLU A 558 -31.88 -21.45 -26.48
C GLU A 558 -32.62 -20.17 -26.84
N VAL A 559 -32.01 -19.01 -26.61
CA VAL A 559 -32.64 -17.70 -26.87
C VAL A 559 -32.76 -17.39 -28.36
N MET A 560 -31.74 -17.70 -29.15
CA MET A 560 -31.63 -17.25 -30.55
C MET A 560 -32.05 -18.29 -31.58
N ILE A 561 -31.99 -19.60 -31.25
CA ILE A 561 -32.25 -20.68 -32.21
C ILE A 561 -33.53 -21.44 -31.84
N TYR A 562 -33.63 -21.96 -30.62
CA TYR A 562 -34.71 -22.89 -30.22
C TYR A 562 -35.92 -22.21 -29.57
N MET A 563 -35.74 -20.98 -29.05
CA MET A 563 -36.74 -20.20 -28.33
C MET A 563 -37.23 -20.87 -27.04
N THR A 564 -36.36 -21.65 -26.39
CA THR A 564 -36.55 -22.27 -25.07
C THR A 564 -36.22 -21.29 -23.94
N ASP A 565 -36.51 -21.66 -22.69
CA ASP A 565 -36.20 -20.88 -21.49
C ASP A 565 -34.81 -21.30 -20.95
N PRO A 566 -33.76 -20.46 -21.09
CA PRO A 566 -32.38 -20.83 -20.72
C PRO A 566 -32.15 -21.01 -19.20
N LEU A 567 -33.21 -20.89 -18.40
CA LEU A 567 -33.21 -21.11 -16.96
C LEU A 567 -33.97 -22.38 -16.57
N SER A 568 -34.42 -23.18 -17.54
CA SER A 568 -35.26 -24.35 -17.34
C SER A 568 -34.81 -25.51 -18.23
N PRO A 569 -34.20 -26.57 -17.66
CA PRO A 569 -33.65 -27.69 -18.45
C PRO A 569 -34.69 -28.54 -19.21
N ASP A 570 -35.96 -28.15 -19.13
CA ASP A 570 -37.18 -28.78 -19.63
C ASP A 570 -38.21 -27.64 -19.70
N THR A 571 -38.24 -26.94 -20.83
CA THR A 571 -38.99 -25.69 -21.00
C THR A 571 -40.50 -25.89 -20.93
N ASP A 572 -41.00 -27.00 -21.50
CA ASP A 572 -42.43 -27.29 -21.54
C ASP A 572 -42.93 -28.13 -20.35
N GLY A 573 -42.00 -28.73 -19.60
CA GLY A 573 -42.26 -29.44 -18.35
C GLY A 573 -42.78 -30.86 -18.55
N ASP A 574 -42.52 -31.51 -19.68
CA ASP A 574 -43.02 -32.85 -20.00
C ASP A 574 -42.16 -33.98 -19.39
N GLY A 575 -40.91 -33.66 -19.00
CA GLY A 575 -39.95 -34.57 -18.38
C GLY A 575 -38.79 -35.02 -19.29
N LEU A 576 -38.72 -34.57 -20.53
CA LEU A 576 -37.51 -34.59 -21.38
C LEU A 576 -36.76 -33.26 -21.22
N SER A 577 -35.46 -33.25 -21.54
CA SER A 577 -34.72 -31.98 -21.58
C SER A 577 -34.75 -31.38 -22.97
N ASP A 578 -34.62 -30.06 -23.06
CA ASP A 578 -34.68 -29.35 -24.34
C ASP A 578 -33.61 -29.87 -25.31
N LEU A 579 -32.38 -30.11 -24.82
CA LEU A 579 -31.32 -30.76 -25.60
C LEU A 579 -31.75 -32.14 -26.13
N PHE A 580 -32.42 -32.96 -25.31
CA PHE A 580 -32.86 -34.28 -25.72
C PHE A 580 -33.89 -34.18 -26.85
N GLU A 581 -34.83 -33.26 -26.74
CA GLU A 581 -35.87 -33.04 -27.72
C GLU A 581 -35.29 -32.52 -29.03
N VAL A 582 -34.42 -31.51 -28.98
CA VAL A 582 -33.69 -30.97 -30.13
C VAL A 582 -32.89 -32.06 -30.86
N LEU A 583 -32.16 -32.91 -30.12
CA LEU A 583 -31.36 -33.98 -30.72
C LEU A 583 -32.21 -35.10 -31.35
N ASN A 584 -33.43 -35.31 -30.86
CA ASN A 584 -34.37 -36.31 -31.38
C ASN A 584 -35.39 -35.73 -32.38
N GLY A 585 -35.41 -34.41 -32.56
CA GLY A 585 -36.27 -33.66 -33.48
C GLY A 585 -37.67 -33.35 -32.95
N LEU A 586 -37.90 -33.53 -31.64
CA LEU A 586 -39.14 -33.19 -30.94
C LEU A 586 -39.27 -31.67 -30.79
N ASP A 587 -40.45 -31.19 -30.40
CA ASP A 587 -40.71 -29.75 -30.18
C ASP A 587 -40.57 -29.41 -28.69
N PRO A 588 -39.44 -28.81 -28.24
CA PRO A 588 -39.18 -28.51 -26.82
C PRO A 588 -40.12 -27.45 -26.21
N LEU A 589 -41.06 -26.92 -27.01
CA LEU A 589 -42.07 -25.97 -26.58
C LEU A 589 -43.46 -26.61 -26.47
N SER A 590 -43.56 -27.93 -26.68
CA SER A 590 -44.83 -28.64 -26.77
C SER A 590 -44.73 -30.02 -26.13
N THR A 591 -45.40 -30.15 -24.98
CA THR A 591 -45.41 -31.40 -24.17
C THR A 591 -45.97 -32.63 -24.88
N ASP A 592 -46.42 -32.51 -26.13
CA ASP A 592 -47.09 -33.49 -26.98
C ASP A 592 -46.87 -33.03 -28.44
N THR A 593 -45.78 -33.49 -29.06
CA THR A 593 -45.31 -33.03 -30.38
C THR A 593 -46.29 -33.36 -31.50
N ASP A 594 -46.98 -34.50 -31.42
CA ASP A 594 -47.90 -34.97 -32.47
C ASP A 594 -49.39 -34.74 -32.18
N GLY A 595 -49.72 -34.30 -30.97
CA GLY A 595 -51.02 -33.80 -30.54
C GLY A 595 -52.04 -34.89 -30.28
N ASP A 596 -51.61 -36.09 -29.92
CA ASP A 596 -52.46 -37.27 -29.73
C ASP A 596 -53.02 -37.44 -28.30
N GLY A 597 -52.48 -36.66 -27.35
CA GLY A 597 -52.87 -36.62 -25.95
C GLY A 597 -51.96 -37.38 -24.98
N LEU A 598 -50.85 -37.97 -25.44
CA LEU A 598 -49.72 -38.42 -24.62
C LEU A 598 -48.60 -37.40 -24.66
N SER A 599 -47.74 -37.38 -23.64
CA SER A 599 -46.54 -36.53 -23.69
C SER A 599 -45.37 -37.24 -24.34
N ASP A 600 -44.46 -36.48 -24.93
CA ASP A 600 -43.28 -37.03 -25.60
C ASP A 600 -42.45 -37.88 -24.62
N ALA A 601 -42.26 -37.40 -23.38
CA ALA A 601 -41.63 -38.16 -22.31
C ALA A 601 -42.32 -39.51 -22.05
N TYR A 602 -43.67 -39.51 -22.01
CA TYR A 602 -44.45 -40.72 -21.79
C TYR A 602 -44.24 -41.71 -22.94
N GLU A 603 -44.30 -41.22 -24.17
CA GLU A 603 -44.14 -42.02 -25.36
C GLU A 603 -42.74 -42.61 -25.50
N VAL A 604 -41.70 -41.83 -25.18
CA VAL A 604 -40.30 -42.31 -25.13
C VAL A 604 -40.15 -43.41 -24.08
N GLU A 605 -40.64 -43.20 -22.84
CA GLU A 605 -40.61 -44.21 -21.78
C GLU A 605 -41.39 -45.48 -22.19
N HIS A 606 -42.47 -45.29 -22.94
CA HIS A 606 -43.36 -46.35 -23.40
C HIS A 606 -43.11 -46.75 -24.85
N CYS A 607 -41.91 -46.54 -25.42
CA CYS A 607 -41.56 -47.01 -26.77
C CYS A 607 -42.67 -46.81 -27.83
N LEU A 608 -43.43 -45.72 -27.72
CA LEU A 608 -44.34 -45.20 -28.73
C LEU A 608 -43.55 -44.30 -29.67
N LYS A 609 -44.21 -43.66 -30.62
CA LYS A 609 -43.59 -42.79 -31.61
C LYS A 609 -44.09 -41.36 -31.41
N PRO A 610 -43.30 -40.48 -30.77
CA PRO A 610 -43.68 -39.08 -30.50
C PRO A 610 -43.91 -38.17 -31.73
N PHE A 611 -43.86 -38.72 -32.95
CA PHE A 611 -44.09 -38.01 -34.21
C PHE A 611 -45.24 -38.60 -35.01
N ASP A 612 -45.88 -39.63 -34.48
CA ASP A 612 -46.83 -40.47 -35.18
C ASP A 612 -47.99 -40.73 -34.21
N PRO A 613 -49.10 -39.95 -34.34
CA PRO A 613 -50.17 -39.92 -33.34
C PRO A 613 -50.99 -41.22 -33.30
N ASP A 614 -50.53 -42.27 -33.96
CA ASP A 614 -51.08 -43.63 -34.09
C ASP A 614 -49.89 -44.58 -34.37
N THR A 615 -49.17 -44.96 -33.32
CA THR A 615 -47.89 -45.68 -33.40
C THR A 615 -48.00 -46.96 -34.22
N ASP A 616 -49.13 -47.66 -34.15
CA ASP A 616 -49.33 -48.93 -34.85
C ASP A 616 -50.09 -48.81 -36.18
N GLY A 617 -50.77 -47.69 -36.43
CA GLY A 617 -51.45 -47.36 -37.68
C GLY A 617 -52.81 -48.02 -37.83
N ASP A 618 -53.54 -48.30 -36.74
CA ASP A 618 -54.87 -48.93 -36.77
C ASP A 618 -56.03 -47.92 -36.90
N GLY A 619 -55.73 -46.62 -36.76
CA GLY A 619 -56.65 -45.49 -36.89
C GLY A 619 -57.21 -44.94 -35.58
N ILE A 620 -56.73 -45.42 -34.42
CA ILE A 620 -57.03 -44.87 -33.08
C ILE A 620 -55.77 -44.18 -32.57
N PRO A 621 -55.83 -42.89 -32.15
CA PRO A 621 -54.65 -42.23 -31.61
C PRO A 621 -54.12 -42.88 -30.32
N ASP A 622 -52.82 -42.88 -30.08
CA ASP A 622 -52.22 -43.62 -28.96
C ASP A 622 -52.77 -43.15 -27.60
N GLY A 623 -52.98 -41.84 -27.43
CA GLY A 623 -53.64 -41.27 -26.23
C GLY A 623 -55.08 -41.74 -25.97
N LEU A 624 -55.74 -42.33 -26.97
CA LEU A 624 -57.08 -42.94 -26.87
C LEU A 624 -57.07 -44.46 -27.04
N ASP A 625 -55.94 -45.05 -27.44
CA ASP A 625 -55.82 -46.48 -27.66
C ASP A 625 -55.42 -47.21 -26.37
N TRP A 626 -56.12 -48.33 -26.12
CA TRP A 626 -55.84 -49.22 -25.01
C TRP A 626 -54.74 -50.24 -25.36
N ALA A 627 -54.33 -50.33 -26.63
CA ALA A 627 -53.23 -51.16 -27.11
C ALA A 627 -52.34 -50.50 -28.20
N PRO A 628 -51.76 -49.31 -27.94
CA PRO A 628 -51.09 -48.42 -28.92
C PRO A 628 -49.81 -48.99 -29.60
N ARG A 629 -49.44 -50.23 -29.29
CA ARG A 629 -48.28 -50.91 -29.90
C ARG A 629 -48.67 -52.14 -30.71
N GLU A 630 -49.94 -52.50 -30.73
CA GLU A 630 -50.41 -53.73 -31.33
C GLU A 630 -51.42 -53.41 -32.40
N HIS A 631 -50.99 -53.42 -33.67
CA HIS A 631 -51.89 -53.26 -34.82
C HIS A 631 -52.98 -54.32 -34.79
N TRP A 632 -54.09 -54.00 -34.13
CA TRP A 632 -55.25 -54.85 -34.09
C TRP A 632 -55.98 -54.54 -35.37
N ILE A 633 -55.61 -55.28 -36.41
CA ILE A 633 -56.42 -55.39 -37.61
C ILE A 633 -57.87 -55.53 -37.15
N ALA A 634 -58.64 -54.45 -37.33
CA ALA A 634 -60.08 -54.46 -37.31
C ALA A 634 -60.57 -55.26 -38.52
N THR A 635 -60.15 -56.52 -38.64
CA THR A 635 -61.13 -57.57 -38.81
C THR A 635 -61.95 -57.58 -37.53
N LEU A 636 -62.96 -56.72 -37.48
CA LEU A 636 -64.27 -57.27 -37.20
C LEU A 636 -64.53 -58.28 -38.34
N PRO A 637 -64.43 -59.60 -38.15
CA PRO A 637 -65.60 -60.35 -38.55
C PRO A 637 -66.72 -59.79 -37.67
N ILE A 638 -67.88 -59.64 -38.27
CA ILE A 638 -69.16 -59.33 -37.63
C ILE A 638 -69.56 -60.49 -36.67
N MET A 639 -68.66 -60.95 -35.79
CA MET A 639 -68.79 -62.16 -34.97
C MET A 639 -68.19 -62.03 -33.55
N GLY A 640 -67.93 -60.82 -33.06
CA GLY A 640 -67.42 -60.59 -31.70
C GLY A 640 -68.45 -60.14 -30.66
N LEU A 641 -69.47 -59.37 -31.08
CA LEU A 641 -70.46 -58.80 -30.14
C LEU A 641 -71.40 -59.86 -29.52
N GLY A 642 -71.57 -61.01 -30.18
CA GLY A 642 -72.34 -62.13 -29.64
C GLY A 642 -71.60 -62.96 -28.59
N LEU A 643 -70.28 -63.09 -28.69
CA LEU A 643 -69.49 -63.91 -27.77
C LEU A 643 -69.04 -63.13 -26.54
N PHE A 644 -68.79 -61.83 -26.66
CA PHE A 644 -68.44 -60.98 -25.51
C PHE A 644 -69.65 -60.73 -24.60
N THR A 645 -70.84 -60.49 -25.18
CA THR A 645 -72.09 -60.44 -24.41
C THR A 645 -72.46 -61.80 -23.83
N ALA A 646 -72.23 -62.92 -24.53
CA ALA A 646 -72.45 -64.26 -23.97
C ALA A 646 -71.46 -64.60 -22.86
N ALA A 647 -70.19 -64.19 -22.95
CA ALA A 647 -69.19 -64.40 -21.91
C ALA A 647 -69.49 -63.56 -20.66
N ILE A 648 -69.90 -62.29 -20.83
CA ILE A 648 -70.36 -61.43 -19.73
C ILE A 648 -71.67 -61.96 -19.14
N VAL A 649 -72.63 -62.42 -19.94
CA VAL A 649 -73.87 -63.02 -19.45
C VAL A 649 -73.62 -64.35 -18.73
N VAL A 650 -72.72 -65.21 -19.24
CA VAL A 650 -72.33 -66.45 -18.56
C VAL A 650 -71.55 -66.15 -17.27
N PHE A 651 -70.65 -65.16 -17.28
CA PHE A 651 -69.92 -64.70 -16.10
C PHE A 651 -70.87 -64.11 -15.05
N LEU A 652 -71.82 -63.24 -15.44
CA LEU A 652 -72.83 -62.66 -14.57
C LEU A 652 -73.86 -63.70 -14.08
N LEU A 653 -74.23 -64.70 -14.90
CA LEU A 653 -75.10 -65.80 -14.49
C LEU A 653 -74.40 -66.76 -13.53
N LYS A 654 -73.09 -67.01 -13.72
CA LYS A 654 -72.27 -67.84 -12.82
C LYS A 654 -72.06 -67.13 -11.48
N LYS A 655 -71.76 -65.81 -11.50
CA LYS A 655 -71.72 -64.97 -10.29
C LYS A 655 -73.07 -64.89 -9.58
N ARG A 656 -74.19 -64.84 -10.32
CA ARG A 656 -75.56 -64.87 -9.76
C ARG A 656 -75.90 -66.22 -9.12
N GLN A 657 -75.41 -67.33 -9.66
CA GLN A 657 -75.60 -68.67 -9.09
C GLN A 657 -74.78 -68.83 -7.79
N GLU A 658 -73.57 -68.29 -7.74
CA GLU A 658 -72.74 -68.23 -6.52
C GLU A 658 -73.37 -67.33 -5.45
N TYR A 659 -73.97 -66.19 -5.83
CA TYR A 659 -74.67 -65.27 -4.91
C TYR A 659 -76.03 -65.81 -4.39
N LEU A 660 -76.65 -66.78 -5.07
CA LEU A 660 -77.90 -67.42 -4.63
C LEU A 660 -77.69 -68.72 -3.83
N GLN A 661 -76.45 -69.23 -3.76
CA GLN A 661 -76.08 -70.37 -2.92
C GLN A 661 -75.19 -69.99 -1.71
N GLY A 662 -74.71 -68.75 -1.63
CA GLY A 662 -74.08 -68.18 -0.44
C GLY A 662 -75.01 -67.16 0.23
N GLY A 663 -75.89 -67.65 1.10
CA GLY A 663 -76.41 -66.87 2.22
C GLY A 663 -75.40 -66.85 3.37
#